data_AF-A0A6P9ADI7-F1
#
_entry.id   AF-A0A6P9ADI7-F1
#
_cell.length_a   1.000
_cell.length_b   1.000
_cell.length_c   1.000
_cell.angle_alpha   90.00
_cell.angle_beta   90.00
_cell.angle_gamma   90.00
#
_symmetry.space_group_name_H-M   'P 1'
#
loop_
_entity.id
_entity.type
_entity.pdbx_description
1 polymer ?
#
loop_
_entity_poly.entity_id
_entity_poly.type
_entity_poly.pdbx_seq_one_letter_code
_entity_poly.pdbx_strand_id
1 'polypeptide(L)'
;MDENEIESYNEDNPDFEDEENARSAEKRQQDEALTTTPPKKGKKSISKPKIFKDEWLADSTFMGWLKKVHGKPHKAVCSACDVELAAGKSELQKHAEGKLHKKKAESLKANKSLTEMFSQAQTAQREAAKHSERVKVAEIQMAAFFADNNVAFRTSTQLVGVQKKVFKDSKIVQDMTLGPDKCNAIVRNVIAKVETEELAEDLRNTYFSTMVDESTDQGAEKNLIIVVKFLSPRAPGKDKPRVTILELARLDSTNCSAEALWNAYDKVLEKHRIPHDNCIGLSCDGAAVMVGRHNSFWSRLKERCPWAILMPCTCHSAAKVSSIACSKLPSHVEQHLRMLSTYLGGSPKRSAELRQFQEEYEEELKKMLKPAATRWLVLQPCVERYLLLRKQRSLQGFFELRCFEDPDRKDKDAHEILAQLKNPFTGAYMEFLSYVLNVMNEFNAMFQSKSTLIHKVYERSHALMKTLCLNFMKEDCMDKLGDINVTHPHFLLPLEEVELGLGCNEALSKITPHPDTPETRQALARDITAFRQKCLHFYTTAAKEIQCRLPLKDEILRQASFLDPAVFLQPRSEPGALKDINGLIMHYKDKLNLDVNATVLEWRKVPHTIPQRMHEKLKAMPMEDAWDEIRALKSGDDKPMFGNLVKLANLVMVLPHANADAERGFSIVTDVKTKKRNRMGAECLNSICVARSSFRSKGIDCVSFEVTPKHLSKHNKDMYNRE
;
A
#
# COMPACT_ATOMS: atom_id res chain seq x y z
N MET A 1 -8.01 28.29 25.67
CA MET A 1 -7.20 27.96 26.86
C MET A 1 -5.96 27.26 26.35
N ASP A 2 -4.82 27.90 26.07
CA ASP A 2 -4.28 29.27 26.19
C ASP A 2 -3.30 29.41 24.98
N GLU A 3 -3.24 30.46 24.16
CA GLU A 3 -2.63 31.81 24.37
C GLU A 3 -1.22 31.73 24.99
N ASN A 4 -0.10 31.99 24.29
CA ASN A 4 0.55 33.26 23.87
C ASN A 4 2.09 32.91 23.88
N GLU A 5 3.03 33.42 23.07
CA GLU A 5 3.64 34.76 22.90
C GLU A 5 4.76 34.55 21.83
N ILE A 6 4.89 35.29 20.71
CA ILE A 6 5.51 36.62 20.50
C ILE A 6 6.86 36.84 21.22
N GLU A 7 7.97 36.95 20.48
CA GLU A 7 8.78 38.18 20.37
C GLU A 7 10.04 38.05 19.48
N SER A 8 10.29 39.14 18.76
CA SER A 8 11.45 39.52 17.95
C SER A 8 12.64 40.00 18.78
N TYR A 9 13.85 40.10 18.21
CA TYR A 9 14.67 41.34 18.09
C TYR A 9 16.15 41.08 17.69
N ASN A 10 16.53 41.78 16.61
CA ASN A 10 17.77 42.48 16.21
C ASN A 10 19.18 42.33 16.85
N GLU A 11 20.14 42.46 15.92
CA GLU A 11 21.37 43.32 15.89
C GLU A 11 22.72 42.89 16.52
N ASP A 12 23.72 42.80 15.62
CA ASP A 12 25.08 43.39 15.62
C ASP A 12 26.04 43.25 16.82
N ASN A 13 27.23 42.65 16.60
CA ASN A 13 28.53 43.34 16.50
C ASN A 13 29.72 42.35 16.25
N PRO A 14 30.93 42.85 15.85
CA PRO A 14 31.97 42.12 15.11
C PRO A 14 33.27 41.84 15.92
N ASP A 15 34.33 41.55 15.15
CA ASP A 15 35.77 41.56 15.42
C ASP A 15 36.42 40.26 15.91
N PHE A 16 37.42 39.79 15.16
CA PHE A 16 38.75 39.45 15.68
C PHE A 16 39.79 39.40 14.54
N GLU A 17 40.92 40.05 14.80
CA GLU A 17 42.11 40.29 13.95
C GLU A 17 43.10 39.11 13.89
N ASP A 18 44.21 39.37 13.17
CA ASP A 18 45.56 38.81 13.27
C ASP A 18 45.93 37.54 12.47
N GLU A 19 47.13 37.37 11.92
CA GLU A 19 48.23 38.22 11.40
C GLU A 19 49.25 37.21 10.78
N GLU A 20 50.41 37.70 10.34
CA GLU A 20 51.68 36.96 10.10
C GLU A 20 51.87 36.10 8.83
N ASN A 21 53.04 36.06 8.15
CA ASN A 21 54.24 36.90 8.09
C ASN A 21 55.17 36.40 6.95
N ALA A 22 56.21 37.22 6.66
CA ALA A 22 57.56 36.85 6.14
C ALA A 22 57.72 36.45 4.65
N ARG A 23 58.77 36.82 3.88
CA ARG A 23 60.09 37.48 4.05
C ARG A 23 60.66 37.82 2.64
N SER A 24 61.20 39.02 2.38
CA SER A 24 62.64 39.39 2.24
C SER A 24 63.34 38.89 0.94
N ALA A 25 64.26 39.56 0.24
CA ALA A 25 65.30 40.55 0.59
C ALA A 25 65.87 41.21 -0.73
N GLU A 26 66.11 42.53 -0.81
CA GLU A 26 67.43 43.25 -0.75
C GLU A 26 68.23 43.33 -2.09
N LYS A 27 69.01 44.35 -2.51
CA LYS A 27 69.55 45.63 -1.96
C LYS A 27 70.36 46.41 -3.05
N ARG A 28 70.41 47.76 -2.95
CA ARG A 28 71.58 48.73 -3.07
C ARG A 28 72.27 48.95 -4.45
N GLN A 29 72.94 50.07 -4.81
CA GLN A 29 73.30 51.41 -4.23
C GLN A 29 74.04 52.28 -5.33
N GLN A 30 73.95 53.64 -5.22
CA GLN A 30 75.01 54.70 -5.37
C GLN A 30 75.81 54.90 -6.70
N ASP A 31 76.41 56.05 -7.12
CA ASP A 31 76.72 57.45 -6.68
C ASP A 31 77.04 58.29 -7.97
N GLU A 32 76.66 59.56 -8.15
CA GLU A 32 77.37 60.88 -7.97
C GLU A 32 78.76 61.14 -8.64
N ALA A 33 78.90 62.23 -9.45
CA ALA A 33 79.90 63.34 -9.31
C ALA A 33 80.05 64.32 -10.53
N LEU A 34 79.94 65.65 -10.24
CA LEU A 34 80.67 66.89 -10.68
C LEU A 34 80.99 67.17 -12.20
N THR A 35 81.02 68.40 -12.80
CA THR A 35 81.42 69.77 -12.38
C THR A 35 81.07 70.88 -13.45
N THR A 36 80.61 72.06 -12.99
CA THR A 36 80.87 73.50 -13.37
C THR A 36 80.72 74.15 -14.80
N THR A 37 79.63 74.93 -14.99
CA THR A 37 79.35 76.35 -15.48
C THR A 37 80.40 77.26 -16.22
N PRO A 38 80.05 78.45 -16.83
CA PRO A 38 78.83 79.07 -17.50
C PRO A 38 79.22 79.92 -18.80
N PRO A 39 78.54 80.99 -19.32
CA PRO A 39 77.12 81.47 -19.35
C PRO A 39 76.50 81.86 -20.75
N LYS A 40 75.15 81.96 -20.77
CA LYS A 40 74.18 82.85 -21.49
C LYS A 40 74.19 83.06 -23.03
N LYS A 41 73.03 82.70 -23.66
CA LYS A 41 72.18 83.55 -24.55
C LYS A 41 70.84 82.83 -24.87
N GLY A 42 69.72 83.56 -24.86
CA GLY A 42 68.36 83.00 -24.79
C GLY A 42 67.82 82.30 -26.05
N LYS A 43 66.90 81.34 -25.85
CA LYS A 43 66.02 80.72 -26.87
C LYS A 43 64.74 80.17 -26.22
N LYS A 44 63.67 80.22 -27.01
CA LYS A 44 62.25 79.86 -26.75
C LYS A 44 62.03 78.64 -25.81
N SER A 45 61.06 78.74 -24.90
CA SER A 45 60.64 77.64 -24.03
C SER A 45 60.01 76.50 -24.84
N ILE A 46 60.64 75.32 -24.79
CA ILE A 46 60.10 74.07 -25.34
C ILE A 46 59.16 73.46 -24.28
N SER A 47 57.85 73.43 -24.57
CA SER A 47 56.83 72.73 -23.77
C SER A 47 57.10 71.22 -23.79
N LYS A 48 57.24 70.57 -22.62
CA LYS A 48 57.31 69.10 -22.51
C LYS A 48 56.09 68.45 -23.19
N PRO A 49 56.25 67.31 -23.88
CA PRO A 49 55.13 66.63 -24.52
C PRO A 49 54.22 65.98 -23.46
N LYS A 50 52.91 66.23 -23.55
CA LYS A 50 51.89 65.71 -22.61
C LYS A 50 51.70 64.20 -22.82
N ILE A 51 51.87 63.40 -21.77
CA ILE A 51 51.78 61.93 -21.80
C ILE A 51 50.52 61.48 -21.04
N PHE A 52 49.88 60.42 -21.54
CA PHE A 52 48.72 59.78 -20.91
C PHE A 52 49.07 59.23 -19.53
N LYS A 53 48.23 59.50 -18.52
CA LYS A 53 48.36 58.90 -17.18
C LYS A 53 47.24 57.90 -16.95
N ASP A 54 47.60 56.69 -16.51
CA ASP A 54 46.63 55.61 -16.26
C ASP A 54 45.65 55.96 -15.13
N GLU A 55 46.05 56.81 -14.19
CA GLU A 55 45.20 57.38 -13.13
C GLU A 55 43.94 58.08 -13.68
N TRP A 56 44.00 58.61 -14.91
CA TRP A 56 42.84 59.28 -15.54
C TRP A 56 41.73 58.31 -15.91
N LEU A 57 41.99 57.00 -16.03
CA LEU A 57 40.96 56.00 -16.27
C LEU A 57 40.01 55.83 -15.08
N ALA A 58 40.47 56.19 -13.87
CA ALA A 58 39.70 56.14 -12.63
C ALA A 58 39.16 57.53 -12.19
N ASP A 59 39.53 58.61 -12.87
CA ASP A 59 39.02 59.97 -12.60
C ASP A 59 37.55 60.05 -13.04
N SER A 60 36.66 60.45 -12.14
CA SER A 60 35.20 60.52 -12.38
C SER A 60 34.83 61.37 -13.60
N THR A 61 35.70 62.29 -14.04
CA THR A 61 35.52 63.13 -15.22
C THR A 61 35.73 62.37 -16.54
N PHE A 62 36.60 61.36 -16.55
CA PHE A 62 37.01 60.63 -17.77
C PHE A 62 36.61 59.14 -17.76
N MET A 63 36.19 58.64 -16.60
CA MET A 63 35.78 57.25 -16.38
C MET A 63 34.60 56.85 -17.29
N GLY A 64 34.73 55.69 -17.93
CA GLY A 64 33.69 55.09 -18.77
C GLY A 64 33.77 55.42 -20.27
N TRP A 65 34.56 56.40 -20.70
CA TRP A 65 34.73 56.72 -22.13
C TRP A 65 36.18 56.92 -22.59
N LEU A 66 37.13 57.18 -21.70
CA LEU A 66 38.54 57.37 -22.05
C LEU A 66 39.27 56.02 -22.16
N LYS A 67 40.02 55.81 -23.23
CA LYS A 67 40.87 54.61 -23.46
C LYS A 67 42.30 55.00 -23.79
N LYS A 68 43.26 54.21 -23.29
CA LYS A 68 44.69 54.32 -23.62
C LYS A 68 44.97 53.74 -25.01
N VAL A 69 45.87 54.35 -25.76
CA VAL A 69 46.37 53.81 -27.04
C VAL A 69 47.73 53.14 -26.81
N HIS A 70 47.80 51.81 -26.99
CA HIS A 70 49.07 51.09 -26.87
C HIS A 70 50.09 51.57 -27.91
N GLY A 71 51.33 51.82 -27.48
CA GLY A 71 52.42 52.29 -28.34
C GLY A 71 52.42 53.80 -28.66
N LYS A 72 51.39 54.57 -28.28
CA LYS A 72 51.32 56.03 -28.50
C LYS A 72 51.07 56.78 -27.19
N PRO A 73 52.11 57.10 -26.38
CA PRO A 73 51.94 57.70 -25.05
C PRO A 73 51.33 59.11 -25.07
N HIS A 74 51.32 59.78 -26.23
CA HIS A 74 50.77 61.14 -26.39
C HIS A 74 49.33 61.17 -26.92
N LYS A 75 48.70 60.00 -27.07
CA LYS A 75 47.34 59.88 -27.63
C LYS A 75 46.42 59.12 -26.67
N ALA A 76 45.16 59.53 -26.66
CA ALA A 76 44.07 58.82 -26.00
C ALA A 76 42.93 58.63 -27.00
N VAL A 77 42.02 57.70 -26.76
CA VAL A 77 40.82 57.54 -27.58
C VAL A 77 39.59 57.73 -26.71
N CYS A 78 38.62 58.46 -27.23
CA CYS A 78 37.28 58.54 -26.64
C CYS A 78 36.39 57.47 -27.27
N SER A 79 35.98 56.47 -26.51
CA SER A 79 35.06 55.42 -27.00
C SER A 79 33.64 55.92 -27.21
N ALA A 80 33.27 57.09 -26.69
CA ALA A 80 31.97 57.71 -26.94
C ALA A 80 31.90 58.48 -28.26
N CYS A 81 33.00 59.11 -28.66
CA CYS A 81 33.06 59.92 -29.88
C CYS A 81 33.76 59.20 -31.04
N ASP A 82 34.47 58.11 -30.75
CA ASP A 82 35.35 57.36 -31.65
C ASP A 82 36.41 58.24 -32.31
N VAL A 83 37.12 59.03 -31.49
CA VAL A 83 38.16 59.97 -31.95
C VAL A 83 39.44 59.83 -31.13
N GLU A 84 40.58 59.96 -31.81
CA GLU A 84 41.90 60.11 -31.17
C GLU A 84 42.09 61.54 -30.66
N LEU A 85 42.41 61.67 -29.38
CA LEU A 85 42.67 62.92 -28.67
C LEU A 85 44.14 63.02 -28.27
N ALA A 86 44.62 64.24 -28.06
CA ALA A 86 45.92 64.45 -27.42
C ALA A 86 45.84 64.09 -25.94
N ALA A 87 46.83 63.35 -25.42
CA ALA A 87 46.88 62.88 -24.04
C ALA A 87 47.30 63.96 -23.02
N GLY A 88 46.65 65.12 -23.08
CA GLY A 88 46.80 66.20 -22.11
C GLY A 88 45.53 66.40 -21.31
N LYS A 89 45.62 66.44 -19.98
CA LYS A 89 44.45 66.61 -19.09
C LYS A 89 43.54 67.77 -19.52
N SER A 90 44.11 68.91 -19.90
CA SER A 90 43.36 70.07 -20.42
C SER A 90 42.56 69.79 -21.70
N GLU A 91 43.12 69.01 -22.63
CA GLU A 91 42.45 68.69 -23.90
C GLU A 91 41.35 67.64 -23.71
N LEU A 92 41.58 66.70 -22.79
CA LEU A 92 40.58 65.71 -22.39
C LEU A 92 39.39 66.36 -21.67
N GLN A 93 39.64 67.35 -20.79
CA GLN A 93 38.58 68.14 -20.14
C GLN A 93 37.77 68.95 -21.15
N LYS A 94 38.45 69.66 -22.07
CA LYS A 94 37.77 70.40 -23.15
C LYS A 94 36.92 69.49 -24.03
N HIS A 95 37.39 68.27 -24.33
CA HIS A 95 36.62 67.29 -25.08
C HIS A 95 35.38 66.83 -24.28
N ALA A 96 35.55 66.50 -23.00
CA ALA A 96 34.49 66.07 -22.10
C ALA A 96 33.38 67.12 -21.97
N GLU A 97 33.75 68.40 -21.95
CA GLU A 97 32.84 69.53 -21.83
C GLU A 97 32.09 69.86 -23.12
N GLY A 98 32.57 69.37 -24.27
CA GLY A 98 31.99 69.61 -25.58
C GLY A 98 30.57 69.06 -25.73
N LYS A 99 29.66 69.86 -26.30
CA LYS A 99 28.24 69.50 -26.50
C LYS A 99 28.04 68.16 -27.23
N LEU A 100 28.90 67.87 -28.21
CA LEU A 100 28.82 66.66 -29.03
C LEU A 100 29.26 65.42 -28.27
N HIS A 101 30.24 65.57 -27.37
CA HIS A 101 30.67 64.51 -26.47
C HIS A 101 29.59 64.20 -25.44
N LYS A 102 29.06 65.21 -24.74
CA LYS A 102 28.00 65.01 -23.72
C LYS A 102 26.81 64.24 -24.27
N LYS A 103 26.33 64.60 -25.47
CA LYS A 103 25.22 63.90 -26.14
C LYS A 103 25.56 62.43 -26.46
N LYS A 104 26.78 62.13 -26.93
CA LYS A 104 27.22 60.76 -27.24
C LYS A 104 27.54 59.94 -25.97
N ALA A 105 28.12 60.56 -24.94
CA ALA A 105 28.42 59.91 -23.67
C ALA A 105 27.16 59.55 -22.89
N GLU A 106 26.13 60.40 -22.92
CA GLU A 106 24.79 60.08 -22.39
C GLU A 106 24.16 58.89 -23.13
N SER A 107 24.30 58.81 -24.45
CA SER A 107 23.83 57.65 -25.22
C SER A 107 24.59 56.35 -24.89
N LEU A 108 25.84 56.46 -24.45
CA LEU A 108 26.65 55.31 -24.02
C LEU A 108 26.30 54.82 -22.62
N LYS A 109 25.89 55.72 -21.71
CA LYS A 109 25.32 55.37 -20.40
C LYS A 109 23.90 54.78 -20.51
N ALA A 110 23.14 55.16 -21.54
CA ALA A 110 21.79 54.65 -21.77
C ALA A 110 21.77 53.22 -22.35
N ASN A 111 22.85 52.76 -22.98
CA ASN A 111 22.97 51.40 -23.50
C ASN A 111 23.49 50.48 -22.39
N LYS A 112 22.58 49.77 -21.71
CA LYS A 112 22.94 48.64 -20.81
C LYS A 112 23.89 47.70 -21.54
N SER A 113 24.96 47.26 -20.88
CA SER A 113 25.97 46.46 -21.57
C SER A 113 25.36 45.14 -22.07
N LEU A 114 25.84 44.63 -23.20
CA LEU A 114 25.38 43.33 -23.74
C LEU A 114 25.52 42.20 -22.70
N THR A 115 26.51 42.30 -21.81
CA THR A 115 26.75 41.36 -20.70
C THR A 115 25.65 41.44 -19.64
N GLU A 116 25.18 42.64 -19.29
CA GLU A 116 24.05 42.82 -18.35
C GLU A 116 22.74 42.31 -18.96
N MET A 117 22.48 42.58 -20.23
CA MET A 117 21.30 42.04 -20.93
C MET A 117 21.32 40.51 -20.99
N PHE A 118 22.48 39.90 -21.26
CA PHE A 118 22.63 38.44 -21.28
C PHE A 118 22.43 37.83 -19.89
N SER A 119 22.93 38.48 -18.84
CA SER A 119 22.72 38.05 -17.45
C SER A 119 21.24 38.15 -17.02
N GLN A 120 20.54 39.22 -17.39
CA GLN A 120 19.11 39.40 -17.11
C GLN A 120 18.26 38.40 -17.89
N ALA A 121 18.60 38.12 -19.15
CA ALA A 121 17.95 37.10 -19.95
C ALA A 121 18.14 35.70 -19.35
N GLN A 122 19.35 35.35 -18.87
CA GLN A 122 19.58 34.09 -18.17
C GLN A 122 18.80 33.97 -16.87
N THR A 123 18.74 35.05 -16.07
CA THR A 123 17.95 35.06 -14.82
C THR A 123 16.46 34.90 -15.10
N ALA A 124 15.92 35.65 -16.08
CA ALA A 124 14.53 35.52 -16.51
C ALA A 124 14.20 34.12 -17.05
N GLN A 125 15.13 33.52 -17.80
CA GLN A 125 14.98 32.15 -18.31
C GLN A 125 14.98 31.12 -17.17
N ARG A 126 15.84 31.28 -16.16
CA ARG A 126 15.85 30.44 -14.94
C ARG A 126 14.56 30.58 -14.14
N GLU A 127 14.05 31.79 -13.97
CA GLU A 127 12.78 32.04 -13.28
C GLU A 127 11.59 31.46 -14.03
N ALA A 128 11.56 31.58 -15.36
CA ALA A 128 10.54 30.97 -16.21
C ALA A 128 10.59 29.43 -16.12
N ALA A 129 11.79 28.83 -16.10
CA ALA A 129 11.96 27.39 -15.91
C ALA A 129 11.45 26.94 -14.53
N LYS A 130 11.84 27.63 -13.45
CA LYS A 130 11.33 27.38 -12.09
C LYS A 130 9.82 27.55 -11.97
N HIS A 131 9.25 28.52 -12.69
CA HIS A 131 7.80 28.72 -12.74
C HIS A 131 7.11 27.56 -13.48
N SER A 132 7.62 27.18 -14.64
CA SER A 132 7.10 26.03 -15.40
C SER A 132 7.14 24.74 -14.58
N GLU A 133 8.21 24.51 -13.82
CA GLU A 133 8.33 23.36 -12.93
C GLU A 133 7.26 23.39 -11.81
N ARG A 134 7.04 24.54 -11.17
CA ARG A 134 5.98 24.72 -10.17
C ARG A 134 4.57 24.45 -10.74
N VAL A 135 4.32 24.84 -12.00
CA VAL A 135 3.07 24.49 -12.69
C VAL A 135 2.95 22.98 -12.89
N LYS A 136 4.03 22.29 -13.32
CA LYS A 136 4.04 20.82 -13.44
C LYS A 136 3.78 20.14 -12.09
N VAL A 137 4.41 20.59 -11.02
CA VAL A 137 4.17 20.08 -9.66
C VAL A 137 2.68 20.19 -9.31
N ALA A 138 2.07 21.36 -9.52
CA ALA A 138 0.65 21.57 -9.25
C ALA A 138 -0.25 20.65 -10.09
N GLU A 139 0.07 20.44 -11.37
CA GLU A 139 -0.68 19.55 -12.26
C GLU A 139 -0.54 18.07 -11.87
N ILE A 140 0.65 17.63 -11.45
CA ILE A 140 0.90 16.28 -10.95
C ILE A 140 0.15 16.05 -9.63
N GLN A 141 0.20 17.01 -8.69
CA GLN A 141 -0.54 16.94 -7.44
C GLN A 141 -2.05 16.82 -7.70
N MET A 142 -2.56 17.62 -8.62
CA MET A 142 -3.98 17.60 -9.00
C MET A 142 -4.35 16.26 -9.67
N ALA A 143 -3.49 15.73 -10.54
CA ALA A 143 -3.71 14.41 -11.13
C ALA A 143 -3.69 13.29 -10.08
N ALA A 144 -2.83 13.39 -9.06
CA ALA A 144 -2.84 12.49 -7.91
C ALA A 144 -4.17 12.56 -7.15
N PHE A 145 -4.74 13.76 -6.96
CA PHE A 145 -6.09 13.91 -6.39
C PHE A 145 -7.14 13.14 -7.19
N PHE A 146 -7.13 13.24 -8.52
CA PHE A 146 -8.07 12.51 -9.38
C PHE A 146 -7.86 10.98 -9.38
N ALA A 147 -6.63 10.51 -9.21
CA ALA A 147 -6.33 9.08 -9.13
C ALA A 147 -6.70 8.51 -7.75
N ASP A 148 -6.36 9.23 -6.69
CA ASP A 148 -6.58 8.80 -5.31
C ASP A 148 -8.06 8.84 -4.91
N ASN A 149 -8.82 9.76 -5.51
CA ASN A 149 -10.25 9.90 -5.28
C ASN A 149 -11.08 9.27 -6.41
N ASN A 150 -12.32 8.91 -6.13
CA ASN A 150 -13.22 8.37 -7.15
C ASN A 150 -13.84 9.48 -8.02
N VAL A 151 -13.00 10.29 -8.66
CA VAL A 151 -13.40 11.44 -9.47
C VAL A 151 -13.07 11.19 -10.94
N ALA A 152 -14.03 11.47 -11.82
CA ALA A 152 -13.82 11.29 -13.26
C ALA A 152 -12.92 12.41 -13.82
N PHE A 153 -11.90 12.06 -14.60
CA PHE A 153 -10.99 13.04 -15.22
C PHE A 153 -11.68 14.08 -16.09
N ARG A 154 -12.89 13.78 -16.58
CA ARG A 154 -13.72 14.72 -17.35
C ARG A 154 -14.06 16.01 -16.60
N THR A 155 -13.99 16.02 -15.27
CA THR A 155 -14.26 17.22 -14.46
C THR A 155 -13.02 18.09 -14.21
N SER A 156 -11.83 17.66 -14.68
CA SER A 156 -10.56 18.39 -14.49
C SER A 156 -10.60 19.80 -15.06
N THR A 157 -11.10 19.98 -16.30
CA THR A 157 -11.21 21.30 -16.94
C THR A 157 -12.06 22.27 -16.11
N GLN A 158 -13.22 21.81 -15.61
CA GLN A 158 -14.10 22.64 -14.80
C GLN A 158 -13.45 23.00 -13.46
N LEU A 159 -12.80 22.03 -12.81
CA LEU A 159 -12.11 22.26 -11.53
C LEU A 159 -10.98 23.30 -11.67
N VAL A 160 -10.14 23.17 -12.69
CA VAL A 160 -9.10 24.17 -13.00
C VAL A 160 -9.73 25.53 -13.30
N GLY A 161 -10.83 25.57 -14.08
CA GLY A 161 -11.55 26.81 -14.36
C GLY A 161 -12.10 27.50 -13.11
N VAL A 162 -12.59 26.74 -12.13
CA VAL A 162 -13.02 27.27 -10.82
C VAL A 162 -11.81 27.79 -10.03
N GLN A 163 -10.73 27.02 -9.95
CA GLN A 163 -9.51 27.42 -9.25
C GLN A 163 -8.94 28.73 -9.82
N LYS A 164 -8.91 28.91 -11.13
CA LYS A 164 -8.48 30.18 -11.76
C LYS A 164 -9.36 31.36 -11.39
N LYS A 165 -10.67 31.15 -11.19
CA LYS A 165 -11.59 32.21 -10.75
C LYS A 165 -11.43 32.57 -9.28
N VAL A 166 -11.14 31.57 -8.44
CA VAL A 166 -10.97 31.74 -6.98
C VAL A 166 -9.59 32.32 -6.65
N PHE A 167 -8.52 31.77 -7.21
CA PHE A 167 -7.13 32.13 -6.93
C PHE A 167 -6.53 33.02 -8.03
N LYS A 168 -7.06 34.24 -8.15
CA LYS A 168 -6.67 35.19 -9.21
C LYS A 168 -5.23 35.70 -9.11
N ASP A 169 -4.69 35.72 -7.90
CA ASP A 169 -3.35 36.15 -7.52
C ASP A 169 -2.27 35.08 -7.79
N SER A 170 -2.65 33.81 -7.84
CA SER A 170 -1.71 32.71 -8.07
C SER A 170 -1.39 32.51 -9.56
N LYS A 171 -0.24 33.02 -10.01
CA LYS A 171 0.26 32.80 -11.38
C LYS A 171 0.38 31.31 -11.75
N ILE A 172 0.71 30.45 -10.77
CA ILE A 172 0.80 29.00 -10.98
C ILE A 172 -0.56 28.46 -11.42
N VAL A 173 -1.63 28.78 -10.68
CA VAL A 173 -3.00 28.35 -11.00
C VAL A 173 -3.45 28.91 -12.34
N GLN A 174 -3.14 30.18 -12.63
CA GLN A 174 -3.49 30.79 -13.92
C GLN A 174 -2.86 30.10 -15.12
N ASP A 175 -1.64 29.57 -14.96
CA ASP A 175 -0.88 28.89 -16.02
C ASP A 175 -1.13 27.37 -16.09
N MET A 176 -1.89 26.79 -15.14
CA MET A 176 -2.29 25.38 -15.21
C MET A 176 -3.17 25.09 -16.43
N THR A 177 -2.93 23.96 -17.09
CA THR A 177 -3.62 23.50 -18.32
C THR A 177 -4.03 22.03 -18.21
N LEU A 178 -4.55 21.62 -17.04
CA LEU A 178 -4.93 20.25 -16.77
C LEU A 178 -6.34 19.92 -17.31
N GLY A 179 -6.40 19.45 -18.55
CA GLY A 179 -7.59 18.81 -19.13
C GLY A 179 -7.64 17.29 -18.92
N PRO A 180 -8.73 16.60 -19.35
CA PRO A 180 -8.94 15.18 -19.07
C PRO A 180 -7.86 14.27 -19.64
N ASP A 181 -7.41 14.54 -20.88
CA ASP A 181 -6.38 13.73 -21.54
C ASP A 181 -5.01 13.92 -20.89
N LYS A 182 -4.69 15.16 -20.50
CA LYS A 182 -3.46 15.48 -19.76
C LYS A 182 -3.48 14.85 -18.37
N CYS A 183 -4.61 14.92 -17.66
CA CYS A 183 -4.78 14.27 -16.36
C CYS A 183 -4.58 12.75 -16.48
N ASN A 184 -5.21 12.11 -17.47
CA ASN A 184 -5.01 10.69 -17.74
C ASN A 184 -3.54 10.37 -18.07
N ALA A 185 -2.89 11.17 -18.91
CA ALA A 185 -1.48 11.00 -19.28
C ALA A 185 -0.55 11.13 -18.07
N ILE A 186 -0.78 12.10 -17.19
CA ILE A 186 0.00 12.25 -15.95
C ILE A 186 -0.22 11.06 -15.03
N VAL A 187 -1.47 10.64 -14.78
CA VAL A 187 -1.73 9.48 -13.91
C VAL A 187 -1.05 8.22 -14.45
N ARG A 188 -1.16 7.96 -15.76
CA ARG A 188 -0.64 6.74 -16.39
C ARG A 188 0.89 6.75 -16.54
N ASN A 189 1.42 7.78 -17.19
CA ASN A 189 2.81 7.79 -17.65
C ASN A 189 3.76 8.57 -16.74
N VAL A 190 3.24 9.27 -15.72
CA VAL A 190 4.06 9.96 -14.72
C VAL A 190 3.92 9.27 -13.37
N ILE A 191 2.74 9.34 -12.75
CA ILE A 191 2.54 8.83 -11.38
C ILE A 191 2.67 7.30 -11.35
N ALA A 192 1.78 6.58 -12.03
CA ALA A 192 1.79 5.12 -11.99
C ALA A 192 3.09 4.53 -12.56
N LYS A 193 3.68 5.16 -13.57
CA LYS A 193 4.98 4.74 -14.13
C LYS A 193 6.10 4.85 -13.11
N VAL A 194 6.24 5.98 -12.39
CA VAL A 194 7.25 6.13 -11.33
C VAL A 194 7.02 5.10 -10.23
N GLU A 195 5.78 4.97 -9.76
CA GLU A 195 5.42 4.01 -8.72
C GLU A 195 5.75 2.56 -9.12
N THR A 196 5.47 2.18 -10.36
CA THR A 196 5.77 0.84 -10.89
C THR A 196 7.27 0.62 -11.07
N GLU A 197 8.01 1.61 -11.59
CA GLU A 197 9.46 1.51 -11.78
C GLU A 197 10.21 1.38 -10.44
N GLU A 198 9.78 2.13 -9.43
CA GLU A 198 10.34 2.05 -8.07
C GLU A 198 10.02 0.71 -7.41
N LEU A 199 8.78 0.23 -7.54
CA LEU A 199 8.41 -1.09 -7.07
C LEU A 199 9.23 -2.18 -7.77
N ALA A 200 9.33 -2.15 -9.10
CA ALA A 200 10.11 -3.12 -9.84
C ALA A 200 11.59 -3.10 -9.44
N GLU A 201 12.16 -1.92 -9.16
CA GLU A 201 13.52 -1.80 -8.62
C GLU A 201 13.64 -2.44 -7.23
N ASP A 202 12.67 -2.26 -6.34
CA ASP A 202 12.65 -2.91 -5.03
C ASP A 202 12.60 -4.45 -5.19
N LEU A 203 11.71 -4.95 -6.04
CA LEU A 203 11.52 -6.41 -6.27
C LEU A 203 12.71 -7.07 -6.99
N ARG A 204 13.49 -6.31 -7.77
CA ARG A 204 14.75 -6.79 -8.35
C ARG A 204 15.83 -7.02 -7.30
N ASN A 205 15.79 -6.28 -6.20
CA ASN A 205 16.84 -6.25 -5.19
C ASN A 205 16.42 -6.87 -3.83
N THR A 206 15.17 -7.33 -3.71
CA THR A 206 14.63 -7.91 -2.48
C THR A 206 13.80 -9.14 -2.78
N TYR A 207 13.55 -9.95 -1.75
CA TYR A 207 12.62 -11.07 -1.84
C TYR A 207 11.18 -10.61 -1.69
N PHE A 208 10.29 -11.26 -2.42
CA PHE A 208 8.86 -10.95 -2.38
C PHE A 208 8.02 -12.21 -2.45
N SER A 209 6.78 -12.11 -2.00
CA SER A 209 5.74 -13.11 -2.29
C SER A 209 4.68 -12.50 -3.17
N THR A 210 4.07 -13.29 -4.02
CA THR A 210 2.97 -12.86 -4.87
C THR A 210 1.63 -13.41 -4.39
N MET A 211 0.60 -12.59 -4.44
CA MET A 211 -0.80 -12.98 -4.24
C MET A 211 -1.51 -12.71 -5.56
N VAL A 212 -2.11 -13.76 -6.11
CA VAL A 212 -2.75 -13.71 -7.42
C VAL A 212 -4.18 -14.19 -7.32
N ASP A 213 -5.06 -13.52 -8.05
CA ASP A 213 -6.47 -13.89 -8.11
C ASP A 213 -7.08 -13.38 -9.41
N GLU A 214 -8.17 -14.01 -9.84
CA GLU A 214 -8.88 -13.68 -11.06
C GLU A 214 -10.27 -13.11 -10.77
N SER A 215 -10.61 -12.02 -11.46
CA SER A 215 -11.97 -11.46 -11.37
C SER A 215 -12.39 -10.88 -12.71
N THR A 216 -13.70 -10.85 -12.91
CA THR A 216 -14.34 -10.11 -14.00
C THR A 216 -14.74 -8.73 -13.51
N ASP A 217 -14.40 -7.69 -14.24
CA ASP A 217 -14.75 -6.31 -13.89
C ASP A 217 -16.15 -5.90 -14.39
N GLN A 218 -16.57 -4.66 -14.09
CA GLN A 218 -17.88 -4.13 -14.51
C GLN A 218 -18.04 -3.99 -16.04
N GLY A 219 -16.97 -4.11 -16.81
CA GLY A 219 -16.97 -4.12 -18.28
C GLY A 219 -16.96 -5.53 -18.89
N ALA A 220 -17.12 -6.58 -18.07
CA ALA A 220 -17.00 -7.98 -18.48
C ALA A 220 -15.60 -8.38 -18.96
N GLU A 221 -14.56 -7.64 -18.59
CA GLU A 221 -13.17 -7.99 -18.87
C GLU A 221 -12.61 -8.83 -17.71
N LYS A 222 -11.93 -9.93 -18.03
CA LYS A 222 -11.27 -10.78 -17.03
C LYS A 222 -9.85 -10.28 -16.79
N ASN A 223 -9.49 -10.11 -15.52
CA ASN A 223 -8.18 -9.62 -15.11
C ASN A 223 -7.57 -10.56 -14.07
N LEU A 224 -6.26 -10.79 -14.20
CA LEU A 224 -5.40 -11.36 -13.18
C LEU A 224 -4.80 -10.20 -12.38
N ILE A 225 -5.14 -10.08 -11.11
CA ILE A 225 -4.45 -9.14 -10.24
C ILE A 225 -3.15 -9.77 -9.75
N ILE A 226 -2.05 -9.04 -9.86
CA ILE A 226 -0.75 -9.44 -9.33
C ILE A 226 -0.42 -8.49 -8.19
N VAL A 227 -0.61 -8.97 -6.97
CA VAL A 227 -0.22 -8.26 -5.75
C VAL A 227 1.10 -8.83 -5.27
N VAL A 228 1.97 -7.98 -4.75
CA VAL A 228 3.26 -8.37 -4.17
C VAL A 228 3.34 -7.91 -2.72
N LYS A 229 3.95 -8.76 -1.89
CA LYS A 229 4.33 -8.45 -0.52
C LYS A 229 5.85 -8.49 -0.46
N PHE A 230 6.48 -7.48 0.13
CA PHE A 230 7.94 -7.34 0.18
C PHE A 230 8.38 -6.39 1.30
N LEU A 231 9.67 -6.38 1.62
CA LEU A 231 10.28 -5.36 2.49
C LEU A 231 10.95 -4.31 1.61
N SER A 232 10.54 -3.05 1.73
CA SER A 232 11.10 -1.99 0.89
C SER A 232 12.47 -1.57 1.41
N PRO A 233 13.53 -1.59 0.56
CA PRO A 233 14.87 -1.17 0.95
C PRO A 233 14.97 0.36 1.15
N ARG A 234 13.92 1.11 0.80
CA ARG A 234 13.90 2.58 0.81
C ARG A 234 13.58 3.20 2.17
N ALA A 235 13.17 2.39 3.14
CA ALA A 235 12.88 2.82 4.51
C ALA A 235 13.69 1.99 5.53
N PRO A 236 15.04 2.03 5.47
CA PRO A 236 15.88 1.19 6.33
C PRO A 236 15.63 1.51 7.80
N GLY A 237 15.38 0.47 8.60
CA GLY A 237 15.12 0.59 10.05
C GLY A 237 13.64 0.69 10.44
N LYS A 238 12.71 0.62 9.48
CA LYS A 238 11.28 0.41 9.69
C LYS A 238 10.78 -0.65 8.71
N ASP A 239 11.28 -1.86 8.85
CA ASP A 239 11.12 -2.94 7.88
C ASP A 239 9.77 -3.65 8.06
N LYS A 240 8.69 -2.90 7.83
CA LYS A 240 7.33 -3.45 7.80
C LYS A 240 7.03 -3.98 6.41
N PRO A 241 6.50 -5.22 6.27
CA PRO A 241 6.08 -5.74 4.97
C PRO A 241 5.07 -4.82 4.31
N ARG A 242 5.37 -4.39 3.09
CA ARG A 242 4.49 -3.60 2.24
C ARG A 242 3.77 -4.53 1.27
N VAL A 243 2.49 -4.27 1.07
CA VAL A 243 1.65 -4.97 0.11
C VAL A 243 1.14 -3.98 -0.94
N THR A 244 1.35 -4.27 -2.21
CA THR A 244 0.93 -3.39 -3.30
C THR A 244 0.60 -4.14 -4.58
N ILE A 245 -0.23 -3.55 -5.44
CA ILE A 245 -0.53 -4.07 -6.78
C ILE A 245 0.66 -3.78 -7.68
N LEU A 246 1.25 -4.82 -8.26
CA LEU A 246 2.25 -4.70 -9.32
C LEU A 246 1.57 -4.37 -10.65
N GLU A 247 0.61 -5.20 -11.05
CA GLU A 247 -0.13 -5.00 -12.30
C GLU A 247 -1.49 -5.72 -12.27
N LEU A 248 -2.48 -5.12 -12.94
CA LEU A 248 -3.73 -5.77 -13.34
C LEU A 248 -3.55 -6.27 -14.77
N ALA A 249 -3.13 -7.53 -14.90
CA ALA A 249 -2.89 -8.16 -16.19
C ALA A 249 -4.20 -8.59 -16.82
N ARG A 250 -4.46 -8.13 -18.04
CA ARG A 250 -5.64 -8.53 -18.80
C ARG A 250 -5.52 -9.99 -19.23
N LEU A 251 -6.60 -10.75 -19.05
CA LEU A 251 -6.71 -12.12 -19.53
C LEU A 251 -7.62 -12.18 -20.76
N ASP A 252 -7.38 -13.18 -21.61
CA ASP A 252 -8.36 -13.59 -22.60
C ASP A 252 -9.49 -14.34 -21.88
N SER A 253 -10.69 -13.76 -21.89
CA SER A 253 -11.86 -14.36 -21.25
C SER A 253 -12.21 -15.75 -21.82
N THR A 254 -11.74 -16.11 -23.00
CA THR A 254 -11.94 -17.44 -23.62
C THR A 254 -10.94 -18.49 -23.15
N ASN A 255 -9.82 -18.10 -22.51
CA ASN A 255 -8.79 -19.01 -22.05
C ASN A 255 -8.31 -18.66 -20.64
N CYS A 256 -8.83 -19.40 -19.65
CA CYS A 256 -8.46 -19.28 -18.24
C CYS A 256 -7.68 -20.51 -17.76
N SER A 257 -6.89 -21.13 -18.65
CA SER A 257 -6.03 -22.24 -18.30
C SER A 257 -4.89 -21.79 -17.38
N ALA A 258 -4.30 -22.75 -16.67
CA ALA A 258 -3.14 -22.48 -15.81
C ALA A 258 -1.96 -21.90 -16.59
N GLU A 259 -1.81 -22.31 -17.85
CA GLU A 259 -0.81 -21.78 -18.77
C GLU A 259 -1.09 -20.32 -19.13
N ALA A 260 -2.34 -19.97 -19.44
CA ALA A 260 -2.71 -18.59 -19.74
C ALA A 260 -2.45 -17.66 -18.54
N LEU A 261 -2.80 -18.09 -17.33
CA LEU A 261 -2.54 -17.35 -16.10
C LEU A 261 -1.04 -17.20 -15.82
N TRP A 262 -0.28 -18.30 -15.95
CA TRP A 262 1.17 -18.27 -15.81
C TRP A 262 1.81 -17.32 -16.82
N ASN A 263 1.47 -17.44 -18.10
CA ASN A 263 2.04 -16.60 -19.16
C ASN A 263 1.70 -15.11 -18.95
N ALA A 264 0.54 -14.79 -18.40
CA ALA A 264 0.20 -13.41 -18.04
C ALA A 264 1.09 -12.88 -16.90
N TYR A 265 1.33 -13.69 -15.87
CA TYR A 265 2.25 -13.37 -14.77
C TYR A 265 3.70 -13.24 -15.23
N ASP A 266 4.20 -14.22 -15.98
CA ASP A 266 5.56 -14.31 -16.50
C ASP A 266 5.90 -13.08 -17.35
N LYS A 267 5.01 -12.72 -18.28
CA LYS A 267 5.13 -11.50 -19.10
C LYS A 267 5.25 -10.22 -18.27
N VAL A 268 4.53 -10.11 -17.15
CA VAL A 268 4.63 -8.93 -16.27
C VAL A 268 6.00 -8.88 -15.60
N LEU A 269 6.51 -10.00 -15.09
CA LEU A 269 7.85 -10.04 -14.51
C LEU A 269 8.94 -9.76 -15.54
N GLU A 270 8.86 -10.33 -16.74
CA GLU A 270 9.79 -10.09 -17.85
C GLU A 270 9.79 -8.62 -18.28
N LYS A 271 8.59 -8.03 -18.46
CA LYS A 271 8.40 -6.61 -18.80
C LYS A 271 9.12 -5.69 -17.82
N HIS A 272 9.04 -5.99 -16.53
CA HIS A 272 9.68 -5.21 -15.46
C HIS A 272 11.07 -5.71 -15.07
N ARG A 273 11.60 -6.72 -15.77
CA ARG A 273 12.89 -7.38 -15.51
C ARG A 273 13.05 -7.85 -14.06
N ILE A 274 11.97 -8.33 -13.46
CA ILE A 274 11.96 -8.85 -12.09
C ILE A 274 12.38 -10.33 -12.14
N PRO A 275 13.46 -10.74 -11.43
CA PRO A 275 13.85 -12.13 -11.37
C PRO A 275 12.76 -12.97 -10.69
N HIS A 276 12.29 -14.01 -11.38
CA HIS A 276 11.48 -15.05 -10.76
C HIS A 276 12.14 -15.57 -9.48
N ASP A 277 13.46 -15.71 -9.53
CA ASP A 277 14.30 -16.18 -8.44
C ASP A 277 13.99 -15.49 -7.10
N ASN A 278 13.62 -14.21 -7.12
CA ASN A 278 13.34 -13.42 -5.92
C ASN A 278 11.95 -13.72 -5.30
N CYS A 279 11.07 -14.43 -6.01
CA CYS A 279 9.79 -14.87 -5.48
C CYS A 279 9.97 -16.04 -4.50
N ILE A 280 9.52 -15.85 -3.26
CA ILE A 280 9.65 -16.81 -2.15
C ILE A 280 8.30 -17.41 -1.73
N GLY A 281 7.18 -16.93 -2.27
CA GLY A 281 5.87 -17.39 -1.85
C GLY A 281 4.76 -17.05 -2.84
N LEU A 282 3.76 -17.92 -2.88
CA LEU A 282 2.54 -17.73 -3.65
C LEU A 282 1.33 -17.87 -2.72
N SER A 283 0.41 -16.93 -2.80
CA SER A 283 -0.95 -17.11 -2.29
C SER A 283 -1.96 -16.96 -3.43
N CYS A 284 -2.94 -17.87 -3.44
CA CYS A 284 -3.99 -17.93 -4.45
C CYS A 284 -5.21 -18.70 -3.92
N ASP A 285 -6.28 -18.75 -4.72
CA ASP A 285 -7.39 -19.65 -4.45
C ASP A 285 -6.97 -21.13 -4.51
N GLY A 286 -7.81 -22.02 -3.97
CA GLY A 286 -7.56 -23.45 -3.96
C GLY A 286 -7.99 -24.17 -5.24
N ALA A 287 -8.17 -23.48 -6.37
CA ALA A 287 -8.62 -24.10 -7.61
C ALA A 287 -7.52 -24.97 -8.21
N ALA A 288 -7.89 -26.08 -8.86
CA ALA A 288 -6.92 -27.00 -9.46
C ALA A 288 -6.01 -26.33 -10.52
N VAL A 289 -6.53 -25.31 -11.20
CA VAL A 289 -5.77 -24.46 -12.14
C VAL A 289 -4.62 -23.73 -11.44
N MET A 290 -4.83 -23.30 -10.19
CA MET A 290 -3.85 -22.54 -9.41
C MET A 290 -2.90 -23.45 -8.63
N VAL A 291 -3.43 -24.47 -7.95
CA VAL A 291 -2.68 -25.28 -6.96
C VAL A 291 -2.53 -26.76 -7.32
N GLY A 292 -3.04 -27.20 -8.48
CA GLY A 292 -2.97 -28.59 -8.91
C GLY A 292 -1.55 -29.14 -8.95
N ARG A 293 -1.39 -30.45 -8.75
CA ARG A 293 -0.07 -31.09 -8.70
C ARG A 293 0.69 -31.00 -10.04
N HIS A 294 -0.04 -30.98 -11.14
CA HIS A 294 0.50 -30.98 -12.50
C HIS A 294 -0.13 -29.85 -13.30
N ASN A 295 0.67 -29.18 -14.14
CA ASN A 295 0.21 -28.15 -15.08
C ASN A 295 -0.64 -27.05 -14.43
N SER A 296 -0.36 -26.70 -13.18
CA SER A 296 -0.97 -25.57 -12.48
C SER A 296 -0.06 -24.35 -12.48
N PHE A 297 -0.61 -23.19 -12.14
CA PHE A 297 0.18 -21.97 -11.90
C PHE A 297 1.30 -22.25 -10.88
N TRP A 298 0.98 -22.89 -9.77
CA TRP A 298 1.94 -23.25 -8.73
C TRP A 298 3.06 -24.15 -9.24
N SER A 299 2.73 -25.21 -9.99
CA SER A 299 3.75 -26.14 -10.48
C SER A 299 4.79 -25.45 -11.37
N ARG A 300 4.36 -24.48 -12.19
CA ARG A 300 5.22 -23.66 -13.06
C ARG A 300 6.06 -22.67 -12.24
N LEU A 301 5.46 -22.01 -11.25
CA LEU A 301 6.20 -21.12 -10.34
C LEU A 301 7.27 -21.89 -9.56
N LYS A 302 6.93 -23.07 -9.03
CA LYS A 302 7.84 -23.89 -8.23
C LYS A 302 9.04 -24.41 -9.04
N GLU A 303 8.86 -24.66 -10.34
CA GLU A 303 9.95 -25.00 -11.27
C GLU A 303 10.94 -23.84 -11.43
N ARG A 304 10.43 -22.59 -11.55
CA ARG A 304 11.28 -21.39 -11.65
C ARG A 304 11.86 -20.94 -10.30
N CYS A 305 11.17 -21.24 -9.20
CA CYS A 305 11.48 -20.78 -7.85
C CYS A 305 11.42 -21.95 -6.84
N PRO A 306 12.45 -22.81 -6.78
CA PRO A 306 12.40 -24.03 -5.96
C PRO A 306 12.20 -23.80 -4.44
N TRP A 307 12.61 -22.65 -3.90
CA TRP A 307 12.40 -22.28 -2.49
C TRP A 307 11.01 -21.69 -2.22
N ALA A 308 10.20 -21.38 -3.24
CA ALA A 308 8.91 -20.77 -3.02
C ALA A 308 8.01 -21.67 -2.15
N ILE A 309 7.15 -21.07 -1.32
CA ILE A 309 6.14 -21.77 -0.52
C ILE A 309 4.75 -21.44 -1.05
N LEU A 310 3.90 -22.46 -1.19
CA LEU A 310 2.50 -22.27 -1.54
C LEU A 310 1.68 -22.06 -0.27
N MET A 311 0.90 -20.99 -0.26
CA MET A 311 -0.06 -20.66 0.77
C MET A 311 -1.45 -20.61 0.15
N PRO A 312 -2.17 -21.75 0.09
CA PRO A 312 -3.56 -21.74 -0.32
C PRO A 312 -4.34 -20.77 0.58
N CYS A 313 -5.29 -20.04 0.01
CA CYS A 313 -6.06 -19.07 0.77
C CYS A 313 -6.76 -19.74 1.98
N THR A 314 -6.29 -19.45 3.18
CA THR A 314 -6.87 -19.91 4.45
C THR A 314 -8.33 -19.49 4.56
N CYS A 315 -8.65 -18.27 4.09
CA CYS A 315 -10.01 -17.76 4.16
C CYS A 315 -10.97 -18.48 3.20
N HIS A 316 -10.56 -18.69 1.95
CA HIS A 316 -11.34 -19.46 0.99
C HIS A 316 -11.49 -20.92 1.45
N SER A 317 -10.44 -21.49 2.02
CA SER A 317 -10.45 -22.84 2.59
C SER A 317 -11.48 -22.96 3.70
N ALA A 318 -11.49 -22.04 4.66
CA ALA A 318 -12.47 -22.01 5.73
C ALA A 318 -13.91 -21.80 5.22
N ALA A 319 -14.12 -20.90 4.24
CA ALA A 319 -15.44 -20.74 3.61
C ALA A 319 -15.93 -22.03 2.93
N LYS A 320 -15.02 -22.78 2.29
CA LYS A 320 -15.32 -24.05 1.64
C LYS A 320 -15.62 -25.17 2.64
N VAL A 321 -14.88 -25.24 3.76
CA VAL A 321 -15.20 -26.14 4.89
C VAL A 321 -16.64 -25.91 5.33
N SER A 322 -17.01 -24.65 5.61
CA SER A 322 -18.36 -24.33 6.09
C SER A 322 -19.44 -24.67 5.07
N SER A 323 -19.20 -24.41 3.77
CA SER A 323 -20.15 -24.75 2.70
C SER A 323 -20.37 -26.26 2.58
N ILE A 324 -19.29 -27.06 2.57
CA ILE A 324 -19.37 -28.52 2.48
C ILE A 324 -20.04 -29.09 3.74
N ALA A 325 -19.71 -28.58 4.92
CA ALA A 325 -20.34 -29.01 6.17
C ALA A 325 -21.84 -28.69 6.21
N CYS A 326 -22.25 -27.48 5.81
CA CYS A 326 -23.66 -27.10 5.74
C CYS A 326 -24.47 -27.98 4.78
N SER A 327 -23.85 -28.53 3.72
CA SER A 327 -24.52 -29.48 2.82
C SER A 327 -24.98 -30.78 3.50
N LYS A 328 -24.51 -31.06 4.73
CA LYS A 328 -24.95 -32.20 5.55
C LYS A 328 -26.22 -31.92 6.34
N LEU A 329 -26.61 -30.66 6.46
CA LEU A 329 -27.90 -30.27 7.03
C LEU A 329 -29.01 -30.38 5.97
N PRO A 330 -30.29 -30.40 6.37
CA PRO A 330 -31.38 -30.42 5.41
C PRO A 330 -31.37 -29.20 4.48
N SER A 331 -31.56 -29.42 3.18
CA SER A 331 -31.53 -28.36 2.16
C SER A 331 -32.54 -27.23 2.42
N HIS A 332 -33.68 -27.55 3.06
CA HIS A 332 -34.71 -26.56 3.38
C HIS A 332 -34.20 -25.45 4.32
N VAL A 333 -33.18 -25.71 5.15
CA VAL A 333 -32.62 -24.71 6.08
C VAL A 333 -32.00 -23.56 5.28
N GLU A 334 -31.06 -23.87 4.37
CA GLU A 334 -30.45 -22.86 3.52
C GLU A 334 -31.46 -22.24 2.56
N GLN A 335 -32.31 -23.07 1.95
CA GLN A 335 -33.34 -22.61 1.02
C GLN A 335 -34.28 -21.60 1.69
N HIS A 336 -34.68 -21.84 2.93
CA HIS A 336 -35.55 -20.95 3.68
C HIS A 336 -34.93 -19.55 3.88
N LEU A 337 -33.64 -19.47 4.25
CA LEU A 337 -32.94 -18.17 4.36
C LEU A 337 -32.89 -17.42 3.02
N ARG A 338 -32.61 -18.14 1.93
CA ARG A 338 -32.57 -17.55 0.58
C ARG A 338 -33.94 -17.09 0.12
N MET A 339 -34.98 -17.88 0.36
CA MET A 339 -36.37 -17.55 0.04
C MET A 339 -36.81 -16.31 0.82
N LEU A 340 -36.64 -16.30 2.14
CA LEU A 340 -37.03 -15.17 2.98
C LEU A 340 -36.34 -13.87 2.56
N SER A 341 -35.02 -13.91 2.39
CA SER A 341 -34.25 -12.72 2.00
C SER A 341 -34.61 -12.22 0.60
N THR A 342 -34.90 -13.11 -0.35
CA THR A 342 -35.32 -12.75 -1.70
C THR A 342 -36.75 -12.24 -1.73
N TYR A 343 -37.65 -12.83 -0.94
CA TYR A 343 -39.03 -12.40 -0.80
C TYR A 343 -39.08 -10.97 -0.25
N LEU A 344 -38.49 -10.74 0.92
CA LEU A 344 -38.52 -9.42 1.55
C LEU A 344 -37.69 -8.38 0.76
N GLY A 345 -36.48 -8.74 0.33
CA GLY A 345 -35.55 -7.81 -0.34
C GLY A 345 -35.82 -7.60 -1.83
N GLY A 346 -36.57 -8.51 -2.48
CA GLY A 346 -36.89 -8.42 -3.91
C GLY A 346 -38.02 -7.46 -4.25
N SER A 347 -38.74 -6.94 -3.25
CA SER A 347 -39.84 -5.99 -3.45
C SER A 347 -39.76 -4.82 -2.47
N PRO A 348 -39.59 -3.57 -2.95
CA PRO A 348 -39.66 -2.39 -2.10
C PRO A 348 -40.97 -2.29 -1.34
N LYS A 349 -42.09 -2.72 -1.96
CA LYS A 349 -43.41 -2.75 -1.31
C LYS A 349 -43.42 -3.69 -0.11
N ARG A 350 -42.97 -4.94 -0.28
CA ARG A 350 -42.91 -5.91 0.84
C ARG A 350 -41.96 -5.48 1.96
N SER A 351 -40.84 -4.86 1.59
CA SER A 351 -39.91 -4.27 2.57
C SER A 351 -40.55 -3.11 3.36
N ALA A 352 -41.40 -2.30 2.73
CA ALA A 352 -42.12 -1.22 3.40
C ALA A 352 -43.26 -1.75 4.27
N GLU A 353 -44.00 -2.76 3.81
CA GLU A 353 -45.05 -3.44 4.58
C GLU A 353 -44.47 -4.09 5.84
N LEU A 354 -43.39 -4.87 5.75
CA LEU A 354 -42.75 -5.44 6.94
C LEU A 354 -42.30 -4.36 7.94
N ARG A 355 -41.81 -3.21 7.43
CA ARG A 355 -41.45 -2.08 8.28
C ARG A 355 -42.67 -1.51 9.01
N GLN A 356 -43.82 -1.38 8.35
CA GLN A 356 -45.06 -0.94 9.00
C GLN A 356 -45.49 -1.89 10.11
N PHE A 357 -45.41 -3.20 9.87
CA PHE A 357 -45.63 -4.20 10.92
C PHE A 357 -44.64 -3.98 12.09
N GLN A 358 -43.34 -3.85 11.83
CA GLN A 358 -42.36 -3.60 12.90
C GLN A 358 -42.67 -2.32 13.70
N GLU A 359 -43.09 -1.25 13.04
CA GLU A 359 -43.50 0.01 13.70
C GLU A 359 -44.78 -0.16 14.53
N GLU A 360 -45.78 -0.90 14.02
CA GLU A 360 -47.04 -1.16 14.72
C GLU A 360 -46.87 -2.05 15.97
N TYR A 361 -45.98 -3.04 15.90
CA TYR A 361 -45.63 -3.90 17.04
C TYR A 361 -44.60 -3.25 18.00
N GLU A 362 -44.18 -2.01 17.76
CA GLU A 362 -43.14 -1.31 18.51
C GLU A 362 -41.81 -2.09 18.61
N GLU A 363 -41.48 -2.82 17.54
CA GLU A 363 -40.28 -3.65 17.43
C GLU A 363 -39.14 -2.93 16.71
N GLU A 364 -37.90 -3.36 16.97
CA GLU A 364 -36.74 -2.77 16.30
C GLU A 364 -36.78 -3.01 14.78
N LEU A 365 -36.58 -1.94 14.00
CA LEU A 365 -36.57 -2.00 12.54
C LEU A 365 -35.38 -2.80 12.02
N LYS A 366 -35.64 -4.01 11.54
CA LYS A 366 -34.62 -4.90 11.00
C LYS A 366 -34.98 -5.35 9.59
N LYS A 367 -34.00 -5.26 8.68
CA LYS A 367 -34.09 -5.86 7.34
C LYS A 367 -33.40 -7.22 7.30
N MET A 368 -33.94 -8.15 6.54
CA MET A 368 -33.27 -9.43 6.30
C MET A 368 -31.98 -9.23 5.49
N LEU A 369 -30.91 -9.93 5.86
CA LEU A 369 -29.66 -9.95 5.10
C LEU A 369 -29.71 -11.05 4.03
N LYS A 370 -29.10 -10.81 2.87
CA LYS A 370 -29.09 -11.78 1.77
C LYS A 370 -27.83 -12.66 1.80
N PRO A 371 -27.95 -14.00 1.87
CA PRO A 371 -26.80 -14.89 1.77
C PRO A 371 -26.10 -14.76 0.41
N ALA A 372 -24.77 -14.63 0.42
CA ALA A 372 -23.96 -14.66 -0.79
C ALA A 372 -23.67 -16.12 -1.20
N ALA A 373 -23.71 -16.43 -2.49
CA ALA A 373 -23.45 -17.79 -2.98
C ALA A 373 -22.00 -18.24 -2.76
N THR A 374 -21.04 -17.33 -2.90
CA THR A 374 -19.59 -17.63 -2.86
C THR A 374 -18.90 -17.19 -1.57
N ARG A 375 -19.60 -16.49 -0.66
CA ARG A 375 -19.04 -15.99 0.61
C ARG A 375 -19.80 -16.59 1.78
N TRP A 376 -19.55 -17.86 2.06
CA TRP A 376 -20.30 -18.65 3.05
C TRP A 376 -20.26 -18.07 4.46
N LEU A 377 -19.24 -17.28 4.79
CA LEU A 377 -19.07 -16.64 6.10
C LEU A 377 -20.08 -15.51 6.34
N VAL A 378 -20.69 -14.98 5.27
CA VAL A 378 -21.85 -14.05 5.36
C VAL A 378 -23.11 -14.78 5.82
N LEU A 379 -23.14 -16.12 5.79
CA LEU A 379 -24.30 -16.90 6.21
C LEU A 379 -24.60 -16.73 7.70
N GLN A 380 -23.59 -16.68 8.56
CA GLN A 380 -23.82 -16.59 10.01
C GLN A 380 -24.49 -15.25 10.41
N PRO A 381 -24.07 -14.08 9.91
CA PRO A 381 -24.83 -12.84 10.12
C PRO A 381 -26.25 -12.90 9.54
N CYS A 382 -26.46 -13.61 8.42
CA CYS A 382 -27.81 -13.86 7.89
C CYS A 382 -28.66 -14.73 8.82
N VAL A 383 -28.07 -15.76 9.42
CA VAL A 383 -28.71 -16.66 10.39
C VAL A 383 -29.06 -15.90 11.66
N GLU A 384 -28.14 -15.12 12.23
CA GLU A 384 -28.43 -14.26 13.38
C GLU A 384 -29.55 -13.26 13.08
N ARG A 385 -29.49 -12.61 11.90
CA ARG A 385 -30.56 -11.70 11.46
C ARG A 385 -31.90 -12.41 11.37
N TYR A 386 -31.91 -13.64 10.84
CA TYR A 386 -33.10 -14.47 10.79
C TYR A 386 -33.63 -14.79 12.18
N LEU A 387 -32.78 -15.21 13.12
CA LEU A 387 -33.18 -15.56 14.49
C LEU A 387 -33.78 -14.36 15.22
N LEU A 388 -33.23 -13.15 15.03
CA LEU A 388 -33.80 -11.91 15.55
C LEU A 388 -35.18 -11.62 14.96
N LEU A 389 -35.31 -11.67 13.63
CA LEU A 389 -36.58 -11.44 12.94
C LEU A 389 -37.63 -12.51 13.25
N ARG A 390 -37.22 -13.77 13.49
CA ARG A 390 -38.15 -14.87 13.82
C ARG A 390 -38.78 -14.71 15.20
N LYS A 391 -38.07 -14.08 16.14
CA LYS A 391 -38.56 -13.74 17.48
C LYS A 391 -39.55 -12.58 17.47
N GLN A 392 -39.53 -11.76 16.42
CA GLN A 392 -40.44 -10.62 16.23
C GLN A 392 -41.84 -11.10 15.81
N ARG A 393 -42.88 -10.54 16.44
CA ARG A 393 -44.28 -10.78 16.06
C ARG A 393 -44.58 -10.19 14.69
N SER A 394 -43.95 -9.07 14.34
CA SER A 394 -44.13 -8.40 13.04
C SER A 394 -43.86 -9.32 11.85
N LEU A 395 -42.79 -10.14 11.90
CA LEU A 395 -42.47 -11.05 10.79
C LEU A 395 -43.53 -12.15 10.65
N GLN A 396 -43.93 -12.76 11.76
CA GLN A 396 -44.93 -13.82 11.73
C GLN A 396 -46.29 -13.26 11.28
N GLY A 397 -46.74 -12.16 11.86
CA GLY A 397 -47.98 -11.48 11.50
C GLY A 397 -48.02 -11.06 10.03
N PHE A 398 -46.91 -10.56 9.50
CA PHE A 398 -46.78 -10.21 8.07
C PHE A 398 -47.09 -11.40 7.17
N PHE A 399 -46.48 -12.57 7.42
CA PHE A 399 -46.73 -13.77 6.61
C PHE A 399 -48.08 -14.43 6.90
N GLU A 400 -48.58 -14.36 8.14
CA GLU A 400 -49.90 -14.87 8.51
C GLU A 400 -51.02 -14.12 7.80
N LEU A 401 -51.00 -12.78 7.84
CA LEU A 401 -51.97 -11.97 7.09
C LEU A 401 -51.87 -12.26 5.60
N ARG A 402 -50.66 -12.35 5.07
CA ARG A 402 -50.44 -12.61 3.64
C ARG A 402 -51.02 -13.95 3.18
N CYS A 403 -50.83 -15.00 3.98
CA CYS A 403 -51.39 -16.31 3.66
C CYS A 403 -52.90 -16.36 3.88
N PHE A 404 -53.42 -15.61 4.86
CA PHE A 404 -54.86 -15.47 5.08
C PHE A 404 -55.57 -14.80 3.89
N GLU A 405 -54.95 -13.77 3.29
CA GLU A 405 -55.45 -13.07 2.11
C GLU A 405 -55.29 -13.86 0.79
N ASP A 406 -54.56 -14.98 0.79
CA ASP A 406 -54.31 -15.83 -0.39
C ASP A 406 -54.73 -17.31 -0.14
N PRO A 407 -56.03 -17.58 0.07
CA PRO A 407 -56.51 -18.93 0.39
C PRO A 407 -56.27 -19.95 -0.74
N ASP A 408 -56.16 -19.48 -1.99
CA ASP A 408 -55.87 -20.30 -3.17
C ASP A 408 -54.38 -20.69 -3.28
N ARG A 409 -53.51 -20.20 -2.38
CA ARG A 409 -52.05 -20.45 -2.37
C ARG A 409 -51.35 -20.08 -3.68
N LYS A 410 -51.71 -18.94 -4.27
CA LYS A 410 -51.05 -18.42 -5.48
C LYS A 410 -49.63 -17.95 -5.16
N ASP A 411 -49.42 -17.35 -3.99
CA ASP A 411 -48.10 -17.01 -3.43
C ASP A 411 -47.53 -18.20 -2.64
N LYS A 412 -47.00 -19.18 -3.39
CA LYS A 412 -46.39 -20.39 -2.82
C LYS A 412 -45.21 -20.07 -1.90
N ASP A 413 -44.44 -19.04 -2.22
CA ASP A 413 -43.26 -18.64 -1.45
C ASP A 413 -43.67 -18.15 -0.06
N ALA A 414 -44.71 -17.30 0.05
CA ALA A 414 -45.21 -16.83 1.34
C ALA A 414 -45.67 -17.98 2.25
N HIS A 415 -46.40 -18.94 1.69
CA HIS A 415 -46.90 -20.12 2.40
C HIS A 415 -45.77 -21.01 2.91
N GLU A 416 -44.78 -21.30 2.05
CA GLU A 416 -43.62 -22.09 2.44
C GLU A 416 -42.77 -21.37 3.50
N ILE A 417 -42.57 -20.05 3.35
CA ILE A 417 -41.86 -19.26 4.35
C ILE A 417 -42.57 -19.31 5.70
N LEU A 418 -43.90 -19.15 5.74
CA LEU A 418 -44.68 -19.24 6.98
C LEU A 418 -44.58 -20.63 7.62
N ALA A 419 -44.67 -21.69 6.81
CA ALA A 419 -44.53 -23.07 7.29
C ALA A 419 -43.17 -23.30 7.94
N GLN A 420 -42.08 -22.83 7.32
CA GLN A 420 -40.73 -22.96 7.85
C GLN A 420 -40.46 -22.05 9.06
N LEU A 421 -41.06 -20.85 9.13
CA LEU A 421 -40.99 -19.99 10.32
C LEU A 421 -41.57 -20.68 11.55
N LYS A 422 -42.70 -21.38 11.36
CA LYS A 422 -43.40 -22.17 12.39
C LYS A 422 -42.74 -23.52 12.67
N ASN A 423 -41.89 -24.04 11.77
CA ASN A 423 -41.21 -25.31 11.98
C ASN A 423 -40.15 -25.19 13.11
N PRO A 424 -40.30 -25.92 14.22
CA PRO A 424 -39.38 -25.82 15.34
C PRO A 424 -37.97 -26.33 15.01
N PHE A 425 -37.84 -27.36 14.17
CA PHE A 425 -36.55 -27.91 13.76
C PHE A 425 -35.76 -26.95 12.86
N THR A 426 -36.45 -26.21 11.98
CA THR A 426 -35.80 -25.14 11.20
C THR A 426 -35.18 -24.12 12.14
N GLY A 427 -35.91 -23.74 13.19
CA GLY A 427 -35.40 -22.94 14.30
C GLY A 427 -34.14 -23.49 14.95
N ALA A 428 -34.19 -24.76 15.37
CA ALA A 428 -33.07 -25.42 16.03
C ALA A 428 -31.83 -25.51 15.13
N TYR A 429 -31.99 -25.78 13.82
CA TYR A 429 -30.86 -25.75 12.86
C TYR A 429 -30.26 -24.35 12.71
N MET A 430 -31.07 -23.30 12.75
CA MET A 430 -30.57 -21.92 12.67
C MET A 430 -29.79 -21.54 13.92
N GLU A 431 -30.26 -21.93 15.10
CA GLU A 431 -29.51 -21.73 16.36
C GLU A 431 -28.17 -22.51 16.32
N PHE A 432 -28.18 -23.76 15.82
CA PHE A 432 -26.96 -24.55 15.61
C PHE A 432 -25.98 -23.86 14.65
N LEU A 433 -26.47 -23.39 13.50
CA LEU A 433 -25.66 -22.68 12.50
C LEU A 433 -25.10 -21.37 13.05
N SER A 434 -25.86 -20.64 13.87
CA SER A 434 -25.42 -19.42 14.53
C SER A 434 -24.20 -19.68 15.41
N TYR A 435 -24.26 -20.74 16.22
CA TYR A 435 -23.18 -21.18 17.10
C TYR A 435 -21.93 -21.62 16.33
N VAL A 436 -22.07 -22.62 15.45
CA VAL A 436 -20.90 -23.28 14.85
C VAL A 436 -20.20 -22.44 13.79
N LEU A 437 -20.95 -21.64 13.02
CA LEU A 437 -20.33 -20.80 11.98
C LEU A 437 -19.59 -19.61 12.57
N ASN A 438 -19.90 -19.18 13.79
CA ASN A 438 -19.16 -18.09 14.44
C ASN A 438 -17.68 -18.46 14.63
N VAL A 439 -17.39 -19.71 15.01
CA VAL A 439 -16.02 -20.22 15.16
C VAL A 439 -15.22 -20.06 13.85
N MET A 440 -15.84 -20.35 12.71
CA MET A 440 -15.21 -20.19 11.39
C MET A 440 -15.06 -18.70 11.02
N ASN A 441 -16.03 -17.86 11.37
CA ASN A 441 -15.99 -16.42 11.10
C ASN A 441 -14.86 -15.72 11.86
N GLU A 442 -14.63 -16.05 13.13
CA GLU A 442 -13.54 -15.49 13.93
C GLU A 442 -12.17 -15.80 13.31
N PHE A 443 -11.95 -17.05 12.89
CA PHE A 443 -10.73 -17.46 12.18
C PHE A 443 -10.52 -16.63 10.89
N ASN A 444 -11.58 -16.45 10.11
CA ASN A 444 -11.50 -15.69 8.87
C ASN A 444 -11.26 -14.20 9.10
N ALA A 445 -11.94 -13.59 10.07
CA ALA A 445 -11.77 -12.18 10.39
C ALA A 445 -10.31 -11.87 10.75
N MET A 446 -9.64 -12.78 11.47
CA MET A 446 -8.22 -12.67 11.80
C MET A 446 -7.33 -12.64 10.55
N PHE A 447 -7.45 -13.63 9.67
CA PHE A 447 -6.62 -13.75 8.46
C PHE A 447 -7.04 -12.83 7.30
N GLN A 448 -8.17 -12.13 7.43
CA GLN A 448 -8.56 -11.02 6.57
C GLN A 448 -8.04 -9.66 7.05
N SER A 449 -7.36 -9.60 8.20
CA SER A 449 -6.74 -8.36 8.69
C SER A 449 -5.52 -7.95 7.84
N LYS A 450 -5.11 -6.68 7.94
CA LYS A 450 -3.95 -6.15 7.22
C LYS A 450 -2.60 -6.50 7.88
N SER A 451 -2.62 -7.13 9.05
CA SER A 451 -1.42 -7.42 9.85
C SER A 451 -0.63 -8.61 9.29
N THR A 452 0.67 -8.68 9.57
CA THR A 452 1.49 -9.83 9.15
C THR A 452 1.29 -11.01 10.12
N LEU A 453 0.48 -11.98 9.72
CA LEU A 453 0.07 -13.10 10.60
C LEU A 453 0.62 -14.47 10.21
N ILE A 454 1.69 -14.54 9.41
CA ILE A 454 2.27 -15.84 8.98
C ILE A 454 2.63 -16.75 10.16
N HIS A 455 3.16 -16.16 11.23
CA HIS A 455 3.55 -16.84 12.46
C HIS A 455 2.37 -17.42 13.26
N LYS A 456 1.14 -16.98 12.98
CA LYS A 456 -0.09 -17.46 13.62
C LYS A 456 -0.87 -18.49 12.81
N VAL A 457 -0.55 -18.68 11.53
CA VAL A 457 -1.34 -19.55 10.63
C VAL A 457 -1.45 -20.97 11.18
N TYR A 458 -0.33 -21.58 11.57
CA TYR A 458 -0.31 -22.95 12.08
C TYR A 458 -1.06 -23.08 13.41
N GLU A 459 -0.69 -22.27 14.41
CA GLU A 459 -1.30 -22.25 15.75
C GLU A 459 -2.82 -22.07 15.67
N ARG A 460 -3.28 -21.08 14.90
CA ARG A 460 -4.71 -20.76 14.79
C ARG A 460 -5.50 -21.77 13.99
N SER A 461 -4.87 -22.46 13.04
CA SER A 461 -5.50 -23.58 12.32
C SER A 461 -5.74 -24.77 13.26
N HIS A 462 -4.76 -25.08 14.12
CA HIS A 462 -4.91 -26.10 15.17
C HIS A 462 -5.95 -25.68 16.21
N ALA A 463 -5.94 -24.41 16.65
CA ALA A 463 -6.94 -23.89 17.58
C ALA A 463 -8.36 -24.01 17.00
N LEU A 464 -8.57 -23.63 15.73
CA LEU A 464 -9.85 -23.82 15.05
C LEU A 464 -10.29 -25.29 15.05
N MET A 465 -9.39 -26.18 14.67
CA MET A 465 -9.65 -27.63 14.65
C MET A 465 -10.06 -28.14 16.03
N LYS A 466 -9.32 -27.76 17.07
CA LYS A 466 -9.58 -28.16 18.46
C LYS A 466 -10.92 -27.63 18.96
N THR A 467 -11.20 -26.33 18.79
CA THR A 467 -12.47 -25.72 19.19
C THR A 467 -13.66 -26.41 18.52
N LEU A 468 -13.54 -26.78 17.25
CA LEU A 468 -14.60 -27.51 16.56
C LEU A 468 -14.77 -28.92 17.12
N CYS A 469 -13.66 -29.66 17.31
CA CYS A 469 -13.66 -31.06 17.74
C CYS A 469 -14.15 -31.26 19.18
N LEU A 470 -13.93 -30.27 20.07
CA LEU A 470 -14.44 -30.31 21.45
C LEU A 470 -15.97 -30.47 21.53
N ASN A 471 -16.72 -30.13 20.47
CA ASN A 471 -18.18 -30.29 20.47
C ASN A 471 -18.64 -31.75 20.27
N PHE A 472 -17.78 -32.64 19.74
CA PHE A 472 -18.24 -33.95 19.28
C PHE A 472 -17.23 -35.10 19.41
N MET A 473 -15.99 -34.82 19.84
CA MET A 473 -14.94 -35.81 20.04
C MET A 473 -14.51 -35.88 21.50
N LYS A 474 -13.98 -37.04 21.89
CA LYS A 474 -13.40 -37.27 23.22
C LYS A 474 -12.13 -36.45 23.44
N GLU A 475 -11.90 -36.02 24.67
CA GLU A 475 -10.79 -35.12 25.01
C GLU A 475 -9.39 -35.77 24.83
N ASP A 476 -9.29 -37.09 25.01
CA ASP A 476 -8.05 -37.87 24.92
C ASP A 476 -7.40 -37.88 23.52
N CYS A 477 -8.14 -37.47 22.49
CA CYS A 477 -7.65 -37.43 21.11
C CYS A 477 -7.27 -36.02 20.61
N MET A 478 -7.46 -34.97 21.43
CA MET A 478 -7.31 -33.56 21.02
C MET A 478 -5.90 -33.17 20.56
N ASP A 479 -4.87 -33.81 21.09
CA ASP A 479 -3.47 -33.50 20.71
C ASP A 479 -3.04 -34.20 19.41
N LYS A 480 -3.88 -35.09 18.87
CA LYS A 480 -3.60 -35.91 17.68
C LYS A 480 -4.52 -35.59 16.50
N LEU A 481 -5.25 -34.48 16.55
CA LEU A 481 -6.26 -34.10 15.54
C LEU A 481 -5.68 -33.95 14.12
N GLY A 482 -4.38 -33.70 13.97
CA GLY A 482 -3.73 -33.75 12.66
C GLY A 482 -3.66 -35.16 12.07
N ASP A 483 -3.51 -36.19 12.91
CA ASP A 483 -3.06 -37.53 12.48
C ASP A 483 -4.11 -38.62 12.60
N ILE A 484 -5.18 -38.40 13.36
CA ILE A 484 -6.27 -39.36 13.50
C ILE A 484 -7.34 -39.20 12.43
N ASN A 485 -8.11 -40.27 12.21
CA ASN A 485 -9.35 -40.20 11.44
C ASN A 485 -10.47 -39.64 12.32
N VAL A 486 -10.77 -38.35 12.17
CA VAL A 486 -11.77 -37.61 12.96
C VAL A 486 -13.22 -38.04 12.72
N THR A 487 -13.46 -38.96 11.78
CA THR A 487 -14.78 -39.56 11.56
C THR A 487 -14.90 -40.96 12.16
N HIS A 488 -13.85 -41.48 12.79
CA HIS A 488 -13.85 -42.85 13.32
C HIS A 488 -14.65 -42.92 14.63
N PRO A 489 -15.66 -43.81 14.77
CA PRO A 489 -16.56 -43.85 15.92
C PRO A 489 -15.88 -43.95 17.29
N HIS A 490 -14.71 -44.61 17.36
CA HIS A 490 -13.93 -44.72 18.59
C HIS A 490 -13.59 -43.36 19.25
N PHE A 491 -13.37 -42.32 18.45
CA PHE A 491 -12.98 -40.98 18.94
C PHE A 491 -14.18 -40.05 19.17
N LEU A 492 -15.39 -40.45 18.77
CA LEU A 492 -16.58 -39.61 18.87
C LEU A 492 -17.23 -39.75 20.24
N LEU A 493 -17.87 -38.68 20.70
CA LEU A 493 -18.77 -38.71 21.85
C LEU A 493 -20.05 -39.51 21.51
N PRO A 494 -20.73 -40.06 22.52
CA PRO A 494 -22.12 -40.48 22.37
C PRO A 494 -22.97 -39.34 21.79
N LEU A 495 -23.99 -39.68 20.99
CA LEU A 495 -24.76 -38.69 20.22
C LEU A 495 -25.49 -37.67 21.12
N GLU A 496 -25.87 -38.11 22.30
CA GLU A 496 -26.56 -37.34 23.34
C GLU A 496 -25.62 -36.30 23.98
N GLU A 497 -24.31 -36.58 24.00
CA GLU A 497 -23.28 -35.72 24.58
C GLU A 497 -22.69 -34.72 23.56
N VAL A 498 -23.04 -34.83 22.28
CA VAL A 498 -22.63 -33.85 21.26
C VAL A 498 -23.22 -32.49 21.60
N GLU A 499 -22.34 -31.49 21.73
CA GLU A 499 -22.68 -30.09 21.97
C GLU A 499 -23.13 -29.41 20.67
N LEU A 500 -24.26 -28.70 20.74
CA LEU A 500 -24.93 -28.06 19.60
C LEU A 500 -25.06 -26.54 19.77
N GLY A 501 -24.62 -26.03 20.92
CA GLY A 501 -24.80 -24.64 21.35
C GLY A 501 -26.08 -24.47 22.18
N LEU A 502 -26.01 -23.56 23.16
CA LEU A 502 -27.09 -23.30 24.12
C LEU A 502 -28.44 -23.01 23.43
N GLY A 503 -28.44 -22.12 22.43
CA GLY A 503 -29.66 -21.76 21.71
C GLY A 503 -30.31 -22.95 20.99
N CYS A 504 -29.51 -23.88 20.46
CA CYS A 504 -30.01 -25.09 19.80
C CYS A 504 -30.60 -26.05 20.83
N ASN A 505 -29.89 -26.28 21.94
CA ASN A 505 -30.34 -27.15 23.02
C ASN A 505 -31.66 -26.66 23.63
N GLU A 506 -31.79 -25.34 23.87
CA GLU A 506 -33.04 -24.73 24.33
C GLU A 506 -34.17 -24.83 23.29
N ALA A 507 -33.86 -24.68 21.99
CA ALA A 507 -34.85 -24.81 20.94
C ALA A 507 -35.39 -26.25 20.87
N LEU A 508 -34.51 -27.25 21.01
CA LEU A 508 -34.89 -28.67 21.04
C LEU A 508 -35.70 -29.03 22.29
N SER A 509 -35.35 -28.50 23.46
CA SER A 509 -36.08 -28.79 24.71
C SER A 509 -37.51 -28.26 24.73
N LYS A 510 -37.80 -27.24 23.90
CA LYS A 510 -39.14 -26.64 23.73
C LYS A 510 -40.02 -27.41 22.74
N ILE A 511 -39.47 -28.38 21.99
CA ILE A 511 -40.25 -29.17 21.04
C ILE A 511 -41.01 -30.25 21.81
N THR A 512 -42.34 -30.13 21.83
CA THR A 512 -43.24 -31.10 22.46
C THR A 512 -44.09 -31.79 21.39
N PRO A 513 -44.36 -33.09 21.51
CA PRO A 513 -45.25 -33.77 20.59
C PRO A 513 -46.69 -33.29 20.80
N HIS A 514 -47.44 -33.18 19.71
CA HIS A 514 -48.87 -32.86 19.78
C HIS A 514 -49.66 -33.68 18.74
N PRO A 515 -50.70 -34.44 19.15
CA PRO A 515 -51.08 -34.72 20.54
C PRO A 515 -49.99 -35.51 21.29
N ASP A 516 -49.92 -35.40 22.61
CA ASP A 516 -48.93 -36.12 23.43
C ASP A 516 -49.38 -37.58 23.65
N THR A 517 -48.89 -38.47 22.80
CA THR A 517 -49.12 -39.92 22.87
C THR A 517 -47.78 -40.65 22.91
N PRO A 518 -47.73 -41.92 23.36
CA PRO A 518 -46.50 -42.72 23.28
C PRO A 518 -45.90 -42.76 21.87
N GLU A 519 -46.73 -42.86 20.84
CA GLU A 519 -46.31 -42.95 19.44
C GLU A 519 -45.70 -41.62 18.96
N THR A 520 -46.31 -40.48 19.30
CA THR A 520 -45.79 -39.16 18.93
C THR A 520 -44.53 -38.79 19.72
N ARG A 521 -44.42 -39.20 20.99
CA ARG A 521 -43.17 -39.10 21.76
C ARG A 521 -42.04 -39.92 21.13
N GLN A 522 -42.32 -41.16 20.70
CA GLN A 522 -41.33 -41.99 20.03
C GLN A 522 -40.94 -41.45 18.65
N ALA A 523 -41.90 -40.90 17.90
CA ALA A 523 -41.61 -40.21 16.63
C ALA A 523 -40.70 -38.99 16.86
N LEU A 524 -41.03 -38.14 17.83
CA LEU A 524 -40.21 -36.97 18.18
C LEU A 524 -38.80 -37.37 18.63
N ALA A 525 -38.65 -38.41 19.46
CA ALA A 525 -37.35 -38.92 19.87
C ALA A 525 -36.50 -39.37 18.66
N ARG A 526 -37.11 -40.04 17.68
CA ARG A 526 -36.44 -40.41 16.42
C ARG A 526 -36.04 -39.19 15.60
N ASP A 527 -36.90 -38.17 15.53
CA ASP A 527 -36.61 -36.93 14.80
C ASP A 527 -35.47 -36.13 15.47
N ILE A 528 -35.46 -36.04 16.80
CA ILE A 528 -34.36 -35.43 17.57
C ILE A 528 -33.05 -36.21 17.37
N THR A 529 -33.11 -37.54 17.38
CA THR A 529 -31.94 -38.38 17.08
C THR A 529 -31.41 -38.12 15.67
N ALA A 530 -32.30 -38.06 14.67
CA ALA A 530 -31.94 -37.75 13.29
C ALA A 530 -31.39 -36.32 13.14
N PHE A 531 -31.91 -35.36 13.90
CA PHE A 531 -31.39 -34.00 13.98
C PHE A 531 -29.95 -33.99 14.50
N ARG A 532 -29.70 -34.61 15.67
CA ARG A 532 -28.38 -34.70 16.28
C ARG A 532 -27.39 -35.38 15.34
N GLN A 533 -27.81 -36.43 14.64
CA GLN A 533 -26.95 -37.12 13.70
C GLN A 533 -26.56 -36.26 12.49
N LYS A 534 -27.46 -35.40 11.99
CA LYS A 534 -27.12 -34.42 10.94
C LYS A 534 -26.13 -33.37 11.45
N CYS A 535 -26.27 -32.89 12.68
CA CYS A 535 -25.29 -31.99 13.30
C CYS A 535 -23.93 -32.68 13.51
N LEU A 536 -23.90 -33.94 13.94
CA LEU A 536 -22.65 -34.71 14.02
C LEU A 536 -22.01 -34.92 12.64
N HIS A 537 -22.81 -35.19 11.60
CA HIS A 537 -22.31 -35.26 10.23
C HIS A 537 -21.75 -33.92 9.74
N PHE A 538 -22.37 -32.79 10.11
CA PHE A 538 -21.81 -31.46 9.86
C PHE A 538 -20.42 -31.34 10.50
N TYR A 539 -20.29 -31.64 11.79
CA TYR A 539 -19.05 -31.50 12.55
C TYR A 539 -17.92 -32.38 12.00
N THR A 540 -18.19 -33.68 11.84
CA THR A 540 -17.21 -34.63 11.30
C THR A 540 -16.78 -34.27 9.87
N THR A 541 -17.70 -33.76 9.05
CA THR A 541 -17.38 -33.26 7.70
C THR A 541 -16.50 -32.01 7.78
N ALA A 542 -16.84 -31.04 8.63
CA ALA A 542 -16.05 -29.82 8.81
C ALA A 542 -14.63 -30.14 9.29
N ALA A 543 -14.47 -31.00 10.31
CA ALA A 543 -13.17 -31.42 10.83
C ALA A 543 -12.32 -32.13 9.76
N LYS A 544 -12.92 -33.03 8.97
CA LYS A 544 -12.24 -33.69 7.86
C LYS A 544 -11.79 -32.69 6.79
N GLU A 545 -12.64 -31.74 6.41
CA GLU A 545 -12.28 -30.72 5.42
C GLU A 545 -11.21 -29.76 5.95
N ILE A 546 -11.18 -29.47 7.26
CA ILE A 546 -10.09 -28.72 7.91
C ILE A 546 -8.77 -29.49 7.77
N GLN A 547 -8.72 -30.78 8.09
CA GLN A 547 -7.52 -31.62 7.92
C GLN A 547 -7.00 -31.62 6.48
N CYS A 548 -7.89 -31.57 5.49
CA CYS A 548 -7.53 -31.57 4.08
C CYS A 548 -7.02 -30.22 3.55
N ARG A 549 -7.41 -29.11 4.18
CA ARG A 549 -7.25 -27.77 3.59
C ARG A 549 -6.38 -26.81 4.39
N LEU A 550 -6.35 -26.96 5.72
CA LEU A 550 -5.55 -26.12 6.60
C LEU A 550 -4.20 -26.79 6.89
N PRO A 551 -3.15 -26.01 7.18
CA PRO A 551 -1.78 -26.49 7.29
C PRO A 551 -1.48 -27.19 8.63
N LEU A 552 -2.32 -28.15 9.03
CA LEU A 552 -2.17 -28.84 10.32
C LEU A 552 -0.89 -29.71 10.41
N LYS A 553 -0.31 -30.09 9.26
CA LYS A 553 0.92 -30.89 9.15
C LYS A 553 2.09 -30.13 8.55
N ASP A 554 1.93 -28.83 8.30
CA ASP A 554 2.97 -28.04 7.64
C ASP A 554 4.03 -27.61 8.63
N GLU A 555 5.17 -28.30 8.56
CA GLU A 555 6.30 -28.09 9.45
C GLU A 555 6.97 -26.72 9.24
N ILE A 556 6.98 -26.20 8.01
CA ILE A 556 7.58 -24.91 7.71
C ILE A 556 6.73 -23.78 8.32
N LEU A 557 5.40 -23.88 8.20
CA LEU A 557 4.48 -22.92 8.81
C LEU A 557 4.42 -23.03 10.33
N ARG A 558 4.59 -24.24 10.89
CA ARG A 558 4.78 -24.42 12.34
C ARG A 558 5.98 -23.62 12.82
N GLN A 559 7.09 -23.72 12.11
CA GLN A 559 8.32 -23.05 12.46
C GLN A 559 8.28 -21.54 12.23
N ALA A 560 7.38 -21.02 11.38
CA ALA A 560 7.18 -19.57 11.24
C ALA A 560 6.78 -18.87 12.56
N SER A 561 6.32 -19.63 13.56
CA SER A 561 6.09 -19.15 14.93
C SER A 561 7.34 -18.55 15.60
N PHE A 562 8.55 -18.84 15.10
CA PHE A 562 9.79 -18.21 15.62
C PHE A 562 9.77 -16.68 15.53
N LEU A 563 8.94 -16.11 14.64
CA LEU A 563 8.75 -14.67 14.54
C LEU A 563 7.99 -14.09 15.74
N ASP A 564 7.24 -14.89 16.49
CA ASP A 564 6.47 -14.44 17.63
C ASP A 564 7.41 -14.09 18.81
N PRO A 565 7.30 -12.89 19.42
CA PRO A 565 8.04 -12.52 20.62
C PRO A 565 7.86 -13.50 21.78
N ALA A 566 6.66 -14.07 21.93
CA ALA A 566 6.40 -15.08 22.93
C ALA A 566 7.17 -16.38 22.69
N VAL A 567 7.65 -16.65 21.47
CA VAL A 567 8.45 -17.82 21.10
C VAL A 567 9.94 -17.51 21.13
N PHE A 568 10.40 -16.41 20.51
CA PHE A 568 11.83 -16.14 20.45
C PHE A 568 12.46 -15.72 21.79
N LEU A 569 11.64 -15.28 22.76
CA LEU A 569 12.05 -14.99 24.13
C LEU A 569 12.03 -16.22 25.06
N GLN A 570 11.52 -17.38 24.62
CA GLN A 570 11.50 -18.58 25.46
C GLN A 570 12.92 -19.08 25.74
N PRO A 571 13.30 -19.30 27.02
CA PRO A 571 14.56 -19.94 27.36
C PRO A 571 14.65 -21.33 26.74
N ARG A 572 15.82 -21.65 26.19
CA ARG A 572 16.06 -22.89 25.44
C ARG A 572 16.96 -23.82 26.25
N SER A 573 16.38 -24.41 27.28
CA SER A 573 17.10 -25.25 28.26
C SER A 573 17.22 -26.72 27.83
N GLU A 574 16.43 -27.19 26.86
CA GLU A 574 16.32 -28.61 26.51
C GLU A 574 16.97 -29.03 25.16
N PRO A 575 17.43 -30.30 25.06
CA PRO A 575 17.86 -30.93 23.80
C PRO A 575 16.69 -31.12 22.82
N GLY A 576 16.29 -30.03 22.15
CA GLY A 576 15.12 -30.00 21.25
C GLY A 576 14.78 -28.61 20.71
N ALA A 577 15.36 -27.57 21.31
CA ALA A 577 15.20 -26.14 21.02
C ALA A 577 15.45 -25.66 19.57
N LEU A 578 15.83 -26.56 18.66
CA LEU A 578 16.00 -26.28 17.23
C LEU A 578 14.79 -26.66 16.39
N LYS A 579 13.85 -27.43 16.94
CA LYS A 579 12.62 -27.83 16.26
C LYS A 579 11.75 -26.65 15.84
N ASP A 580 11.99 -25.45 16.39
CA ASP A 580 11.20 -24.25 16.13
C ASP A 580 11.64 -23.50 14.87
N ILE A 581 12.82 -23.79 14.31
CA ILE A 581 13.36 -23.01 13.18
C ILE A 581 14.26 -23.80 12.21
N ASN A 582 14.71 -25.01 12.56
CA ASN A 582 15.71 -25.73 11.76
C ASN A 582 15.27 -26.07 10.33
N GLY A 583 13.99 -26.42 10.13
CA GLY A 583 13.43 -26.64 8.80
C GLY A 583 13.48 -25.39 7.93
N LEU A 584 13.14 -24.22 8.49
CA LEU A 584 13.25 -22.93 7.81
C LEU A 584 14.71 -22.57 7.48
N ILE A 585 15.64 -22.78 8.41
CA ILE A 585 17.07 -22.58 8.17
C ILE A 585 17.52 -23.46 7.01
N MET A 586 17.22 -24.75 7.06
CA MET A 586 17.65 -25.70 6.04
C MET A 586 17.02 -25.44 4.67
N HIS A 587 15.76 -25.00 4.65
CA HIS A 587 15.05 -24.68 3.42
C HIS A 587 15.61 -23.42 2.73
N TYR A 588 16.03 -22.41 3.50
CA TYR A 588 16.53 -21.13 2.97
C TYR A 588 18.05 -20.93 3.05
N LYS A 589 18.82 -21.91 3.56
CA LYS A 589 20.28 -21.76 3.78
C LYS A 589 21.02 -21.30 2.52
N ASP A 590 20.77 -21.94 1.39
CA ASP A 590 21.50 -21.67 0.14
C ASP A 590 20.98 -20.37 -0.49
N LYS A 591 19.68 -20.10 -0.31
CA LYS A 591 19.01 -18.91 -0.85
C LYS A 591 19.49 -17.62 -0.18
N LEU A 592 19.65 -17.66 1.14
CA LEU A 592 20.06 -16.52 1.96
C LEU A 592 21.57 -16.50 2.25
N ASN A 593 22.31 -17.50 1.78
CA ASN A 593 23.71 -17.76 2.14
C ASN A 593 23.92 -17.73 3.67
N LEU A 594 23.11 -18.51 4.39
CA LEU A 594 23.15 -18.59 5.85
C LEU A 594 24.29 -19.52 6.30
N ASP A 595 25.07 -19.04 7.28
CA ASP A 595 25.85 -19.95 8.11
C ASP A 595 24.89 -20.64 9.11
N VAL A 596 24.62 -21.92 8.88
CA VAL A 596 23.69 -22.72 9.69
C VAL A 596 24.09 -22.72 11.17
N ASN A 597 25.38 -22.89 11.48
CA ASN A 597 25.86 -22.95 12.85
C ASN A 597 25.77 -21.58 13.52
N ALA A 598 26.17 -20.52 12.82
CA ALA A 598 26.03 -19.16 13.32
C ALA A 598 24.56 -18.79 13.56
N THR A 599 23.66 -19.13 12.63
CA THR A 599 22.22 -18.88 12.75
C THR A 599 21.61 -19.59 13.96
N VAL A 600 22.00 -20.84 14.18
CA VAL A 600 21.59 -21.63 15.36
C VAL A 600 22.10 -21.01 16.67
N LEU A 601 23.35 -20.53 16.69
CA LEU A 601 23.91 -19.86 17.87
C LEU A 601 23.23 -18.51 18.13
N GLU A 602 22.97 -17.72 17.08
CA GLU A 602 22.20 -16.48 17.13
C GLU A 602 20.83 -16.74 17.75
N TRP A 603 20.08 -17.70 17.23
CA TRP A 603 18.76 -18.10 17.76
C TRP A 603 18.83 -18.40 19.26
N ARG A 604 19.77 -19.24 19.71
CA ARG A 604 19.96 -19.60 21.12
C ARG A 604 20.30 -18.41 22.02
N LYS A 605 21.00 -17.41 21.51
CA LYS A 605 21.41 -16.23 22.28
C LYS A 605 20.27 -15.25 22.54
N VAL A 606 19.27 -15.15 21.65
CA VAL A 606 18.19 -14.13 21.73
C VAL A 606 17.58 -13.96 23.15
N PRO A 607 17.07 -15.00 23.84
CA PRO A 607 16.46 -14.86 25.17
C PRO A 607 17.42 -14.35 26.24
N HIS A 608 18.71 -14.63 26.08
CA HIS A 608 19.76 -14.34 27.06
C HIS A 608 20.38 -12.96 26.84
N THR A 609 20.34 -12.46 25.60
CA THR A 609 20.81 -11.11 25.26
C THR A 609 19.82 -10.03 25.73
N ILE A 610 18.52 -10.33 25.69
CA ILE A 610 17.48 -9.33 25.95
C ILE A 610 17.17 -9.28 27.46
N PRO A 611 17.29 -8.11 28.12
CA PRO A 611 16.97 -7.97 29.54
C PRO A 611 15.52 -8.38 29.85
N GLN A 612 15.30 -9.15 30.91
CA GLN A 612 13.96 -9.63 31.31
C GLN A 612 12.92 -8.51 31.42
N ARG A 613 13.31 -7.32 31.90
CA ARG A 613 12.44 -6.13 31.97
C ARG A 613 11.84 -5.70 30.63
N MET A 614 12.47 -6.08 29.50
CA MET A 614 11.98 -5.77 28.16
C MET A 614 11.09 -6.86 27.57
N HIS A 615 11.02 -8.05 28.19
CA HIS A 615 10.28 -9.18 27.62
C HIS A 615 8.79 -8.87 27.51
N GLU A 616 8.17 -8.32 28.55
CA GLU A 616 6.76 -7.97 28.51
C GLU A 616 6.48 -6.83 27.52
N LYS A 617 7.40 -5.87 27.37
CA LYS A 617 7.31 -4.82 26.35
C LYS A 617 7.32 -5.41 24.94
N LEU A 618 8.24 -6.35 24.67
CA LEU A 618 8.37 -7.02 23.37
C LEU A 618 7.18 -7.93 23.05
N LYS A 619 6.61 -8.61 24.05
CA LYS A 619 5.39 -9.44 23.86
C LYS A 619 4.14 -8.61 23.58
N ALA A 620 4.08 -7.38 24.08
CA ALA A 620 2.92 -6.50 23.91
C ALA A 620 2.93 -5.70 22.59
N MET A 621 4.08 -5.61 21.90
CA MET A 621 4.20 -4.87 20.65
C MET A 621 3.89 -5.73 19.41
N PRO A 622 3.58 -5.12 18.25
CA PRO A 622 3.49 -5.83 16.99
C PRO A 622 4.78 -6.61 16.67
N MET A 623 4.62 -7.76 16.02
CA MET A 623 5.73 -8.66 15.67
C MET A 623 6.83 -7.92 14.89
N GLU A 624 6.45 -7.07 13.93
CA GLU A 624 7.40 -6.30 13.13
C GLU A 624 8.25 -5.36 13.99
N ASP A 625 7.60 -4.65 14.93
CA ASP A 625 8.26 -3.70 15.83
C ASP A 625 9.21 -4.43 16.81
N ALA A 626 8.83 -5.64 17.25
CA ALA A 626 9.70 -6.46 18.10
C ALA A 626 10.97 -6.90 17.36
N TRP A 627 10.86 -7.24 16.08
CA TRP A 627 12.03 -7.58 15.26
C TRP A 627 12.88 -6.38 14.87
N ASP A 628 12.30 -5.18 14.79
CA ASP A 628 13.08 -3.94 14.64
C ASP A 628 14.01 -3.75 15.86
N GLU A 629 13.54 -4.04 17.08
CA GLU A 629 14.38 -4.04 18.29
C GLU A 629 15.48 -5.11 18.23
N ILE A 630 15.17 -6.34 17.77
CA ILE A 630 16.18 -7.40 17.57
C ILE A 630 17.24 -6.98 16.55
N ARG A 631 16.82 -6.35 15.45
CA ARG A 631 17.72 -5.89 14.38
C ARG A 631 18.65 -4.78 14.85
N ALA A 632 18.18 -3.91 15.75
CA ALA A 632 18.96 -2.81 16.29
C ALA A 632 20.06 -3.26 17.27
N LEU A 633 20.03 -4.50 17.77
CA LEU A 633 21.02 -5.01 18.71
C LEU A 633 22.38 -5.20 18.05
N LYS A 634 23.39 -4.57 18.64
CA LYS A 634 24.79 -4.63 18.21
C LYS A 634 25.68 -5.29 19.26
N SER A 635 26.72 -5.98 18.81
CA SER A 635 27.82 -6.44 19.67
C SER A 635 28.73 -5.28 20.09
N GLY A 636 29.67 -5.54 21.01
CA GLY A 636 30.61 -4.52 21.51
C GLY A 636 31.54 -3.93 20.43
N ASP A 637 31.62 -4.54 19.26
CA ASP A 637 32.36 -4.07 18.07
C ASP A 637 31.45 -3.36 17.03
N ASP A 638 30.26 -2.91 17.44
CA ASP A 638 29.26 -2.20 16.61
C ASP A 638 28.70 -3.01 15.40
N LYS A 639 28.93 -4.33 15.37
CA LYS A 639 28.35 -5.21 14.34
C LYS A 639 26.95 -5.69 14.73
N PRO A 640 26.06 -5.99 13.75
CA PRO A 640 24.76 -6.61 14.03
C PRO A 640 24.91 -7.94 14.78
N MET A 641 24.21 -8.10 15.90
CA MET A 641 24.35 -9.30 16.74
C MET A 641 23.68 -10.55 16.16
N PHE A 642 22.60 -10.37 15.39
CA PHE A 642 21.73 -11.44 14.88
C PHE A 642 21.57 -11.39 13.36
N GLY A 643 22.68 -11.16 12.64
CA GLY A 643 22.66 -10.89 11.19
C GLY A 643 22.04 -12.00 10.34
N ASN A 644 22.31 -13.27 10.65
CA ASN A 644 21.74 -14.39 9.89
C ASN A 644 20.26 -14.62 10.23
N LEU A 645 19.93 -14.53 11.51
CA LEU A 645 18.56 -14.70 12.00
C LEU A 645 17.63 -13.59 11.47
N VAL A 646 18.10 -12.34 11.42
CA VAL A 646 17.34 -11.22 10.85
C VAL A 646 17.11 -11.41 9.35
N LYS A 647 18.07 -11.93 8.59
CA LYS A 647 17.84 -12.26 7.17
C LYS A 647 16.71 -13.28 7.00
N LEU A 648 16.72 -14.33 7.83
CA LEU A 648 15.67 -15.35 7.82
C LEU A 648 14.32 -14.77 8.24
N ALA A 649 14.28 -13.95 9.30
CA ALA A 649 13.07 -13.28 9.76
C ALA A 649 12.47 -12.37 8.68
N ASN A 650 13.29 -11.53 8.07
CA ASN A 650 12.88 -10.65 6.97
C ASN A 650 12.27 -11.44 5.80
N LEU A 651 12.87 -12.58 5.42
CA LEU A 651 12.33 -13.44 4.37
C LEU A 651 10.97 -14.03 4.79
N VAL A 652 10.86 -14.61 5.99
CA VAL A 652 9.63 -15.29 6.45
C VAL A 652 8.48 -14.31 6.67
N MET A 653 8.75 -13.08 7.13
CA MET A 653 7.73 -12.02 7.27
C MET A 653 7.03 -11.68 5.95
N VAL A 654 7.74 -11.85 4.84
CA VAL A 654 7.25 -11.53 3.50
C VAL A 654 6.38 -12.64 2.92
N LEU A 655 6.36 -13.84 3.52
CA LEU A 655 5.43 -14.89 3.13
C LEU A 655 3.96 -14.43 3.31
N PRO A 656 3.07 -14.84 2.39
CA PRO A 656 1.66 -14.50 2.50
C PRO A 656 0.98 -15.45 3.50
N HIS A 657 -0.08 -15.00 4.17
CA HIS A 657 -0.86 -15.85 5.09
C HIS A 657 -2.27 -16.16 4.59
N ALA A 658 -2.77 -15.34 3.65
CA ALA A 658 -4.05 -15.48 2.99
C ALA A 658 -4.04 -14.70 1.67
N ASN A 659 -5.03 -14.96 0.81
CA ASN A 659 -5.21 -14.20 -0.44
C ASN A 659 -6.08 -12.95 -0.27
N ALA A 660 -6.36 -12.54 0.98
CA ALA A 660 -7.22 -11.40 1.28
C ALA A 660 -6.71 -10.09 0.67
N ASP A 661 -5.39 -9.94 0.48
CA ASP A 661 -4.80 -8.78 -0.18
C ASP A 661 -5.16 -8.67 -1.68
N ALA A 662 -5.27 -9.80 -2.38
CA ALA A 662 -5.76 -9.82 -3.76
C ALA A 662 -7.24 -9.40 -3.82
N GLU A 663 -8.07 -9.89 -2.89
CA GLU A 663 -9.47 -9.48 -2.77
C GLU A 663 -9.61 -7.97 -2.47
N ARG A 664 -8.77 -7.42 -1.58
CA ARG A 664 -8.70 -5.96 -1.33
C ARG A 664 -8.28 -5.19 -2.58
N GLY A 665 -7.35 -5.74 -3.36
CA GLY A 665 -6.97 -5.18 -4.65
C GLY A 665 -8.14 -5.12 -5.62
N PHE A 666 -8.98 -6.16 -5.71
CA PHE A 666 -10.21 -6.11 -6.51
C PHE A 666 -11.27 -5.16 -5.94
N SER A 667 -11.27 -4.90 -4.64
CA SER A 667 -12.08 -3.81 -4.07
C SER A 667 -11.64 -2.45 -4.64
N ILE A 668 -10.34 -2.21 -4.82
CA ILE A 668 -9.84 -0.98 -5.47
C ILE A 668 -10.36 -0.91 -6.91
N VAL A 669 -10.31 -2.01 -7.66
CA VAL A 669 -10.83 -2.09 -9.03
C VAL A 669 -12.31 -1.71 -9.09
N THR A 670 -13.11 -2.27 -8.17
CA THR A 670 -14.55 -2.02 -8.07
C THR A 670 -14.85 -0.56 -7.72
N ASP A 671 -14.05 0.04 -6.84
CA ASP A 671 -14.17 1.45 -6.46
C ASP A 671 -13.84 2.38 -7.63
N VAL A 672 -12.83 2.04 -8.44
CA VAL A 672 -12.37 2.86 -9.57
C VAL A 672 -13.31 2.73 -10.78
N LYS A 673 -13.71 1.50 -11.15
CA LYS A 673 -14.59 1.21 -12.28
C LYS A 673 -16.01 0.93 -11.81
N THR A 674 -16.72 2.00 -11.46
CA THR A 674 -18.13 1.93 -11.02
C THR A 674 -19.10 1.83 -12.19
N LYS A 675 -20.38 1.51 -11.93
CA LYS A 675 -21.45 1.53 -12.96
C LYS A 675 -21.52 2.85 -13.74
N LYS A 676 -21.26 3.99 -13.10
CA LYS A 676 -21.26 5.32 -13.72
C LYS A 676 -19.92 5.67 -14.40
N ARG A 677 -18.83 4.98 -14.05
CA ARG A 677 -17.45 5.19 -14.52
C ARG A 677 -16.88 3.91 -15.16
N ASN A 678 -17.66 3.22 -15.98
CA ASN A 678 -17.28 1.92 -16.57
C ASN A 678 -16.59 2.02 -17.95
N ARG A 679 -16.58 3.20 -18.57
CA ARG A 679 -15.98 3.44 -19.91
C ARG A 679 -14.47 3.69 -19.91
N MET A 680 -13.80 3.43 -18.78
CA MET A 680 -12.36 3.57 -18.66
C MET A 680 -11.66 2.39 -19.31
N GLY A 681 -10.60 2.65 -20.08
CA GLY A 681 -9.77 1.60 -20.68
C GLY A 681 -8.90 0.86 -19.65
N ALA A 682 -8.49 -0.36 -19.96
CA ALA A 682 -7.75 -1.25 -19.06
C ALA A 682 -6.45 -0.63 -18.51
N GLU A 683 -5.66 0.05 -19.35
CA GLU A 683 -4.42 0.70 -18.89
C GLU A 683 -4.66 1.82 -17.88
N CYS A 684 -5.72 2.62 -18.08
CA CYS A 684 -6.10 3.69 -17.17
C CYS A 684 -6.58 3.10 -15.83
N LEU A 685 -7.36 2.02 -15.88
CA LEU A 685 -7.79 1.28 -14.71
C LEU A 685 -6.58 0.75 -13.93
N ASN A 686 -5.65 0.08 -14.62
CA ASN A 686 -4.41 -0.41 -14.03
C ASN A 686 -3.63 0.71 -13.35
N SER A 687 -3.42 1.83 -14.04
CA SER A 687 -2.64 2.96 -13.53
C SER A 687 -3.22 3.56 -12.26
N ILE A 688 -4.53 3.75 -12.22
CA ILE A 688 -5.21 4.26 -11.02
C ILE A 688 -5.11 3.24 -9.88
N CYS A 689 -5.30 1.95 -10.16
CA CYS A 689 -5.22 0.91 -9.13
C CYS A 689 -3.81 0.79 -8.54
N VAL A 690 -2.78 0.82 -9.38
CA VAL A 690 -1.37 0.81 -8.95
C VAL A 690 -1.06 2.06 -8.11
N ALA A 691 -1.42 3.26 -8.59
CA ALA A 691 -1.20 4.49 -7.84
C ALA A 691 -1.89 4.46 -6.47
N ARG A 692 -3.19 4.13 -6.42
CA ARG A 692 -3.97 4.02 -5.17
C ARG A 692 -3.40 2.95 -4.23
N SER A 693 -3.01 1.81 -4.77
CA SER A 693 -2.43 0.73 -3.98
C SER A 693 -1.08 1.13 -3.40
N SER A 694 -0.22 1.80 -4.19
CA SER A 694 1.07 2.29 -3.71
C SER A 694 0.90 3.36 -2.63
N PHE A 695 0.01 4.33 -2.83
CA PHE A 695 -0.25 5.40 -1.85
C PHE A 695 -0.73 4.81 -0.51
N ARG A 696 -1.71 3.89 -0.55
CA ARG A 696 -2.18 3.15 0.63
C ARG A 696 -1.06 2.36 1.30
N SER A 697 -0.16 1.75 0.53
CA SER A 697 0.99 1.00 1.04
C SER A 697 2.04 1.89 1.72
N LYS A 698 2.24 3.10 1.19
CA LYS A 698 3.16 4.11 1.76
C LYS A 698 2.54 4.87 2.94
N GLY A 699 1.24 4.70 3.20
CA GLY A 699 0.52 5.46 4.22
C GLY A 699 0.33 6.94 3.85
N ILE A 700 0.31 7.23 2.54
CA ILE A 700 0.14 8.59 1.99
C ILE A 700 -1.17 8.67 1.20
N ASP A 701 -1.57 9.89 0.89
CA ASP A 701 -2.71 10.26 0.08
C ASP A 701 -2.32 11.34 -0.93
N CYS A 702 -3.27 11.81 -1.73
CA CYS A 702 -3.04 12.89 -2.69
C CYS A 702 -2.62 14.25 -2.08
N VAL A 703 -2.65 14.43 -0.75
CA VAL A 703 -2.20 15.67 -0.09
C VAL A 703 -0.77 15.52 0.39
N SER A 704 -0.45 14.39 1.02
CA SER A 704 0.87 14.03 1.53
C SER A 704 1.82 13.47 0.45
N PHE A 705 1.31 13.16 -0.74
CA PHE A 705 2.12 12.75 -1.88
C PHE A 705 3.07 13.88 -2.32
N GLU A 706 4.36 13.55 -2.42
CA GLU A 706 5.41 14.48 -2.82
C GLU A 706 5.86 14.25 -4.27
N VAL A 707 5.86 15.33 -5.06
CA VAL A 707 6.34 15.29 -6.45
C VAL A 707 7.87 15.31 -6.48
N THR A 708 8.45 14.15 -6.77
CA THR A 708 9.92 13.99 -6.91
C THR A 708 10.46 14.39 -8.29
N PRO A 709 11.79 14.58 -8.44
CA PRO A 709 12.42 14.84 -9.74
C PRO A 709 12.14 13.77 -10.81
N LYS A 710 11.89 12.51 -10.42
CA LYS A 710 11.50 11.44 -11.35
C LYS A 710 10.14 11.70 -12.00
N HIS A 711 9.20 12.30 -11.26
CA HIS A 711 7.90 12.67 -11.82
C HIS A 711 8.07 13.83 -12.80
N LEU A 712 8.86 14.84 -12.44
CA LEU A 712 9.11 16.01 -13.28
C LEU A 712 9.80 15.66 -14.60
N SER A 713 10.73 14.70 -14.56
CA SER A 713 11.42 14.23 -15.78
C SER A 713 10.47 13.52 -16.75
N LYS A 714 9.44 12.82 -16.24
CA LYS A 714 8.40 12.17 -17.07
C LYS A 714 7.27 13.10 -17.49
N HIS A 715 7.05 14.23 -16.81
CA HIS A 715 6.07 15.23 -17.21
C HIS A 715 6.59 16.09 -18.38
N ASN A 716 6.65 15.47 -19.55
CA ASN A 716 7.12 16.05 -20.80
C ASN A 716 6.18 15.64 -21.97
N LYS A 717 6.56 15.87 -23.23
CA LYS A 717 5.68 15.53 -24.37
C LYS A 717 5.46 14.02 -24.57
N ASP A 718 6.41 13.19 -24.13
CA ASP A 718 6.37 11.74 -24.28
C ASP A 718 5.32 11.09 -23.37
N MET A 719 4.83 11.80 -22.36
CA MET A 719 3.76 11.31 -21.49
C MET A 719 2.43 11.04 -22.25
N TYR A 720 2.29 11.48 -23.49
CA TYR A 720 1.13 11.15 -24.33
C TYR A 720 1.33 9.89 -25.18
N ASN A 721 2.55 9.34 -25.25
CA ASN A 721 2.83 8.14 -26.03
C ASN A 721 2.16 6.91 -25.38
N ARG A 722 1.57 6.05 -26.20
CA ARG A 722 1.10 4.72 -25.78
C ARG A 722 2.29 3.76 -25.94
N GLU A 723 2.72 3.15 -24.83
CA GLU A 723 3.73 2.09 -24.81
C GLU A 723 3.11 0.73 -25.12
#